data_AF-A0A7C1G059-F1
#
_entry.id   AF-A0A7C1G059-F1
#
_cell.length_a   1.000
_cell.length_b   1.000
_cell.length_c   1.000
_cell.angle_alpha   90.00
_cell.angle_beta   90.00
_cell.angle_gamma   90.00
#
_symmetry.space_group_name_H-M   'P 1'
#
loop_
_entity.id
_entity.type
_entity.pdbx_description
1 polymer ?
#
loop_
_entity_poly.entity_id
_entity_poly.type
_entity_poly.pdbx_seq_one_letter_code
_entity_poly.pdbx_strand_id
1 'polypeptide(L)'
;MITQKYMHQRYLQKALVFFRMAVITAITLIYFTAMAQQGPTYEEAIKKADTYLNTQQLLNAKAYYQMALKLKPNDPYAIKQIRVVVNKMKNNQAKEEEYYDIIDLADVFYDQKAYSKALVQYRKALNVIPGDAYAKDKVDEILRKKAEQKDKLISYNLAMRDGARLAGIDKYDSAIIVYREAHRLLPDRKEPGEKIALAKQMQSGYQEKLKLFKEAMEQAGRYLLIKDYVTTLSYYQKAHFIFPGNKEVNKKIKNIQPLADKQLKYNRLIDEADNFYVSKNFIAAREKYKDALKAWPGNNYPKDMMQKIDDLLAEQRKNLDKNYRRYIHSADSLYQLKEYVTAKGDYNMALTLKPDEKYPRSRLNDIAGYLAQQQKAFEADYNKKIAEADKLFQEKKYNEAKAQYQLALKINPEDEYPGQKLNEIEKQLELLALTAQQNAIYQDIINEADRLYNEGHYELAIKKYTEAQAVKSMDNYPVHQIDQIRQLLASAAKQKEIDEKFGQLILLAGKLYDEDKLDESKKAYRNALELKPGDPLPQNEITRIDSVIDARIQQAEIDRQYKDLIAQADSLVELKNYDEAIALYSQAMDVKPKGREADEKRLKARTMKSSYERALAREAAYTKAIQEGDKLLKEENYELAKVEYQKALNLKNSESYPKQQIGEINITLKRLEAEKEQRYQEAVAKADNLFGQGNFNDAARQYKVATSIKPAEDYPLRRLAECNTKIEEQLRKNKARYDIAIANGDKLYAAKIYDKAILAYKKAEGLMPDEPYARGMINKITRYIEENAIVDVVKKIVQINSGTTEKFDFEPVPVKVRKSNYVLVKAKNLGDKSFKIIFSYGSSKGKNGGFVVQVPKGNEYNDFIIRVGNQYKWFSDDNNWLSIYPEGGNIEIKLVRISTAE
;
A
#
# COMPACT_ATOMS: atom_id res chain seq x y z
N MET A 1 58.47 -6.02 14.89
CA MET A 1 59.87 -6.36 14.54
C MET A 1 59.94 -6.23 13.02
N ILE A 2 60.33 -5.11 12.42
CA ILE A 2 61.53 -4.30 12.64
C ILE A 2 61.12 -2.88 13.08
N THR A 3 61.67 -2.54 14.23
CA THR A 3 61.59 -1.28 14.95
C THR A 3 62.82 -0.43 14.59
N GLN A 4 62.71 0.88 14.83
CA GLN A 4 63.83 1.81 15.08
C GLN A 4 64.73 2.25 13.90
N LYS A 5 64.38 3.42 13.36
CA LYS A 5 65.22 4.53 12.86
C LYS A 5 64.30 5.23 11.86
N TYR A 6 63.69 6.38 12.13
CA TYR A 6 64.33 7.69 12.12
C TYR A 6 63.47 8.69 12.92
N MET A 7 63.53 8.59 14.24
CA MET A 7 63.18 9.65 15.19
C MET A 7 64.49 10.09 15.87
N HIS A 8 65.43 10.64 15.10
CA HIS A 8 66.63 11.35 15.58
C HIS A 8 67.39 11.99 14.41
N GLN A 9 66.89 13.12 13.91
CA GLN A 9 67.73 14.07 13.17
C GLN A 9 67.12 15.49 13.12
N ARG A 10 66.41 15.89 14.19
CA ARG A 10 65.91 17.27 14.38
C ARG A 10 66.62 18.07 15.48
N TYR A 11 67.72 17.55 16.03
CA TYR A 11 68.49 18.23 17.09
C TYR A 11 70.01 18.28 16.89
N LEU A 12 70.50 18.09 15.65
CA LEU A 12 71.94 18.15 15.35
C LEU A 12 72.27 18.81 14.00
N GLN A 13 71.56 19.88 13.65
CA GLN A 13 72.04 20.89 12.68
C GLN A 13 71.71 22.33 13.13
N LYS A 14 71.63 22.55 14.45
CA LYS A 14 71.75 23.88 15.09
C LYS A 14 73.21 24.29 15.36
N ALA A 15 74.18 23.68 14.66
CA ALA A 15 75.60 23.86 14.99
C ALA A 15 76.56 24.05 13.81
N LEU A 16 76.11 24.39 12.58
CA LEU A 16 77.09 24.65 11.51
C LEU A 16 76.64 25.53 10.33
N VAL A 17 75.79 26.56 10.53
CA VAL A 17 75.60 27.64 9.52
C VAL A 17 75.72 29.06 10.09
N PHE A 18 75.75 29.25 11.42
CA PHE A 18 76.31 30.49 12.01
C PHE A 18 77.82 30.40 12.30
N PHE A 19 78.48 29.30 11.95
CA PHE A 19 79.95 29.15 12.00
C PHE A 19 80.62 29.17 10.61
N ARG A 20 79.93 29.64 9.55
CA ARG A 20 80.55 29.93 8.24
C ARG A 20 79.95 31.16 7.56
N MET A 21 80.09 32.32 8.20
CA MET A 21 80.26 33.62 7.53
C MET A 21 80.99 34.62 8.44
N ALA A 22 81.93 34.14 9.26
CA ALA A 22 82.95 34.98 9.90
C ALA A 22 84.16 34.16 10.38
N VAL A 23 84.72 33.28 9.55
CA VAL A 23 86.19 33.04 9.40
C VAL A 23 86.40 32.32 8.05
N ILE A 24 86.09 33.00 6.95
CA ILE A 24 86.97 33.03 5.78
C ILE A 24 87.74 34.34 5.98
N THR A 25 88.62 34.38 6.98
CA THR A 25 90.04 33.99 6.96
C THR A 25 90.87 35.26 6.91
N ALA A 26 91.44 35.58 8.07
CA ALA A 26 92.76 36.15 8.14
C ALA A 26 93.74 35.17 7.48
N ILE A 27 93.90 35.26 6.17
CA ILE A 27 95.09 34.79 5.44
C ILE A 27 95.41 35.85 4.40
N THR A 28 96.67 36.23 4.39
CA THR A 28 97.36 37.09 3.42
C THR A 28 97.04 38.59 3.49
N LEU A 29 97.28 39.17 4.67
CA LEU A 29 98.27 40.25 4.75
C LEU A 29 99.67 39.61 4.97
N ILE A 30 100.12 38.82 3.99
CA ILE A 30 101.50 38.41 3.71
C ILE A 30 101.49 38.37 2.18
N TYR A 31 102.12 39.27 1.45
CA TYR A 31 103.52 39.63 1.53
C TYR A 31 103.69 41.09 1.11
N PHE A 32 104.70 41.72 1.71
CA PHE A 32 105.18 43.09 1.59
C PHE A 32 104.62 44.04 2.66
N THR A 33 105.26 44.33 3.81
CA THR A 33 106.68 44.29 4.24
C THR A 33 107.66 44.90 3.24
N ALA A 34 108.33 45.97 3.66
CA ALA A 34 109.15 46.87 2.85
C ALA A 34 108.27 47.85 2.04
N MET A 35 107.90 49.02 2.55
CA MET A 35 108.58 49.85 3.56
C MET A 35 107.63 50.28 4.70
N ALA A 36 108.11 50.03 5.94
CA ALA A 36 107.99 50.73 7.24
C ALA A 36 106.90 51.83 7.43
N GLN A 37 106.38 52.20 8.60
CA GLN A 37 106.52 51.86 10.03
C GLN A 37 105.40 52.68 10.72
N GLN A 38 104.73 52.11 11.75
CA GLN A 38 103.71 52.74 12.62
C GLN A 38 102.27 52.79 12.05
N GLY A 39 101.24 52.66 12.90
CA GLY A 39 99.83 52.51 12.50
C GLY A 39 99.27 53.67 11.66
N PRO A 40 98.12 53.48 10.97
CA PRO A 40 97.68 54.43 9.96
C PRO A 40 97.44 55.81 10.57
N THR A 41 97.94 56.81 9.88
CA THR A 41 97.66 58.20 10.19
C THR A 41 96.18 58.49 9.94
N TYR A 42 95.69 59.61 10.45
CA TYR A 42 94.31 60.05 10.22
C TYR A 42 93.94 60.01 8.72
N GLU A 43 94.84 60.42 7.84
CA GLU A 43 94.64 60.47 6.39
C GLU A 43 94.44 59.08 5.75
N GLU A 44 95.20 58.07 6.20
CA GLU A 44 95.03 56.70 5.72
C GLU A 44 93.72 56.07 6.18
N ALA A 45 93.31 56.35 7.42
CA ALA A 45 92.05 55.87 7.97
C ALA A 45 90.84 56.44 7.20
N ILE A 46 90.87 57.74 6.84
CA ILE A 46 89.84 58.35 6.00
C ILE A 46 89.83 57.74 4.60
N LYS A 47 90.99 57.57 3.95
CA LYS A 47 91.08 57.00 2.60
C LYS A 47 90.50 55.58 2.52
N LYS A 48 90.78 54.74 3.51
CA LYS A 48 90.17 53.40 3.59
C LYS A 48 88.67 53.47 3.86
N ALA A 49 88.23 54.37 4.73
CA ALA A 49 86.81 54.53 5.05
C ALA A 49 85.97 54.92 3.81
N ASP A 50 86.44 55.91 3.05
CA ASP A 50 85.82 56.35 1.79
C ASP A 50 85.77 55.20 0.75
N THR A 51 86.86 54.42 0.66
CA THR A 51 86.95 53.24 -0.24
C THR A 51 85.91 52.18 0.13
N TYR A 52 85.74 51.88 1.42
CA TYR A 52 84.72 50.92 1.87
C TYR A 52 83.29 51.45 1.69
N LEU A 53 83.07 52.76 1.81
CA LEU A 53 81.75 53.35 1.57
C LEU A 53 81.35 53.22 0.10
N ASN A 54 82.27 53.47 -0.82
CA ASN A 54 82.05 53.37 -2.26
C ASN A 54 81.83 51.92 -2.72
N THR A 55 82.51 50.96 -2.09
CA THR A 55 82.31 49.52 -2.33
C THR A 55 81.12 48.94 -1.55
N GLN A 56 80.29 49.79 -0.93
CA GLN A 56 79.12 49.44 -0.13
C GLN A 56 79.38 48.48 1.05
N GLN A 57 80.63 48.36 1.49
CA GLN A 57 80.98 47.64 2.73
C GLN A 57 80.73 48.56 3.92
N LEU A 58 79.44 48.85 4.18
CA LEU A 58 79.00 49.89 5.11
C LEU A 58 79.58 49.73 6.53
N LEU A 59 79.71 48.49 7.02
CA LEU A 59 80.30 48.22 8.32
C LEU A 59 81.79 48.59 8.40
N ASN A 60 82.55 48.22 7.36
CA ASN A 60 83.98 48.50 7.27
C ASN A 60 84.23 50.00 7.11
N ALA A 61 83.42 50.68 6.30
CA ALA A 61 83.46 52.13 6.14
C ALA A 61 83.28 52.84 7.49
N LYS A 62 82.25 52.45 8.25
CA LYS A 62 81.98 52.99 9.58
C LYS A 62 83.14 52.76 10.54
N ALA A 63 83.70 51.55 10.57
CA ALA A 63 84.81 51.20 11.46
C ALA A 63 86.05 52.07 11.20
N TYR A 64 86.42 52.29 9.94
CA TYR A 64 87.57 53.12 9.58
C TYR A 64 87.32 54.62 9.81
N TYR A 65 86.12 55.14 9.61
CA TYR A 65 85.81 56.53 10.03
C TYR A 65 85.86 56.68 11.56
N GLN A 66 85.42 55.67 12.31
CA GLN A 66 85.53 55.67 13.78
C GLN A 66 86.99 55.60 14.23
N MET A 67 87.82 54.86 13.51
CA MET A 67 89.26 54.82 13.74
C MET A 67 89.90 56.17 13.46
N ALA A 68 89.50 56.86 12.38
CA ALA A 68 89.95 58.22 12.08
C ALA A 68 89.55 59.21 13.20
N LEU A 69 88.33 59.08 13.74
CA LEU A 69 87.87 59.89 14.88
C LEU A 69 88.64 59.65 16.18
N LYS A 70 89.20 58.45 16.38
CA LYS A 70 90.11 58.20 17.52
C LYS A 70 91.43 58.96 17.39
N LEU A 71 91.91 59.14 16.15
CA LEU A 71 93.19 59.81 15.88
C LEU A 71 93.04 61.35 15.87
N LYS A 72 91.91 61.86 15.37
CA LYS A 72 91.55 63.27 15.42
C LYS A 72 90.12 63.45 15.95
N PRO A 73 89.96 63.63 17.26
CA PRO A 73 88.66 63.87 17.86
C PRO A 73 88.00 65.13 17.27
N ASN A 74 86.68 65.09 17.11
CA ASN A 74 85.85 66.18 16.56
C ASN A 74 86.13 66.58 15.10
N ASP A 75 86.69 65.68 14.29
CA ASP A 75 86.77 65.92 12.85
C ASP A 75 85.38 65.97 12.19
N PRO A 76 85.00 67.07 11.50
CA PRO A 76 83.67 67.23 10.92
C PRO A 76 83.37 66.26 9.77
N TYR A 77 84.39 65.90 8.98
CA TYR A 77 84.22 65.08 7.79
C TYR A 77 83.89 63.64 8.18
N ALA A 78 84.67 63.05 9.08
CA ALA A 78 84.45 61.69 9.57
C ALA A 78 83.05 61.53 10.20
N ILE A 79 82.60 62.52 10.99
CA ILE A 79 81.26 62.51 11.61
C ILE A 79 80.16 62.54 10.55
N LYS A 80 80.30 63.41 9.53
CA LYS A 80 79.31 63.52 8.44
C LYS A 80 79.19 62.19 7.68
N GLN A 81 80.31 61.56 7.34
CA GLN A 81 80.29 60.32 6.56
C GLN A 81 79.75 59.12 7.35
N ILE A 82 80.00 59.03 8.66
CA ILE A 82 79.35 58.02 9.52
C ILE A 82 77.82 58.15 9.46
N ARG A 83 77.28 59.37 9.42
CA ARG A 83 75.82 59.58 9.32
C ARG A 83 75.25 59.10 7.98
N VAL A 84 75.97 59.30 6.88
CA VAL A 84 75.61 58.78 5.55
C VAL A 84 75.57 57.26 5.56
N VAL A 85 76.59 56.62 6.15
CA VAL A 85 76.68 55.16 6.28
C VAL A 85 75.48 54.61 7.07
N VAL A 86 75.16 55.22 8.21
CA VAL A 86 74.03 54.80 9.08
C VAL A 86 72.68 54.92 8.37
N ASN A 87 72.46 55.97 7.59
CA ASN A 87 71.21 56.11 6.83
C ASN A 87 71.07 55.06 5.72
N LYS A 88 72.16 54.71 5.02
CA LYS A 88 72.14 53.61 4.04
C LYS A 88 71.85 52.25 4.69
N MET A 89 72.35 52.02 5.91
CA MET A 89 72.07 50.78 6.64
C MET A 89 70.59 50.65 7.05
N LYS A 90 69.93 51.75 7.45
CA LYS A 90 68.51 51.74 7.84
C LYS A 90 67.54 51.35 6.72
N ASN A 91 67.81 51.74 5.47
CA ASN A 91 66.90 51.52 4.34
C ASN A 91 66.89 50.05 3.83
N ASN A 92 67.97 49.28 4.03
CA ASN A 92 67.99 47.88 3.64
C ASN A 92 67.23 46.98 4.62
N GLN A 93 67.23 47.33 5.92
CA GLN A 93 66.59 46.53 6.95
C GLN A 93 65.05 46.50 6.83
N ALA A 94 64.42 47.59 6.37
CA ALA A 94 62.96 47.67 6.20
C ALA A 94 62.40 46.83 5.04
N LYS A 95 63.21 46.56 3.99
CA LYS A 95 62.78 45.71 2.86
C LYS A 95 62.88 44.22 3.17
N GLU A 96 63.74 43.83 4.11
CA GLU A 96 63.86 42.43 4.55
C GLU A 96 62.66 42.02 5.44
N GLU A 97 62.17 42.90 6.33
CA GLU A 97 60.99 42.60 7.16
C GLU A 97 59.71 42.39 6.33
N GLU A 98 59.42 43.27 5.36
CA GLU A 98 58.22 43.14 4.50
C GLU A 98 58.21 41.84 3.67
N TYR A 99 59.38 41.37 3.26
CA TYR A 99 59.52 40.14 2.48
C TYR A 99 59.16 38.88 3.28
N TYR A 100 59.66 38.75 4.51
CA TYR A 100 59.40 37.57 5.34
C TYR A 100 57.91 37.44 5.72
N ASP A 101 57.23 38.55 6.02
CA ASP A 101 55.79 38.53 6.33
C ASP A 101 54.93 38.01 5.15
N ILE A 102 55.30 38.36 3.90
CA ILE A 102 54.57 37.93 2.70
C ILE A 102 54.81 36.44 2.43
N ILE A 103 56.05 35.96 2.62
CA ILE A 103 56.41 34.56 2.41
C ILE A 103 55.69 33.65 3.42
N ASP A 104 55.67 34.02 4.70
CA ASP A 104 54.98 33.23 5.72
C ASP A 104 53.48 33.09 5.41
N LEU A 105 52.83 34.17 4.97
CA LEU A 105 51.43 34.11 4.55
C LEU A 105 51.23 33.28 3.28
N ALA A 106 52.18 33.35 2.33
CA ALA A 106 52.15 32.54 1.11
C ALA A 106 52.24 31.05 1.41
N ASP A 107 53.17 30.66 2.30
CA ASP A 107 53.38 29.29 2.75
C ASP A 107 52.15 28.76 3.52
N VAL A 108 51.53 29.57 4.37
CA VAL A 108 50.27 29.20 5.05
C VAL A 108 49.16 28.87 4.04
N PHE A 109 48.97 29.71 3.02
CA PHE A 109 47.97 29.40 1.97
C PHE A 109 48.36 28.18 1.14
N TYR A 110 49.65 27.95 0.93
CA TYR A 110 50.15 26.80 0.19
C TYR A 110 49.86 25.48 0.92
N ASP A 111 50.13 25.44 2.22
CA ASP A 111 49.89 24.26 3.07
C ASP A 111 48.40 23.96 3.24
N GLN A 112 47.55 25.00 3.24
CA GLN A 112 46.10 24.86 3.17
C GLN A 112 45.58 24.38 1.80
N LYS A 113 46.48 24.12 0.84
CA LYS A 113 46.16 23.79 -0.57
C LYS A 113 45.33 24.88 -1.27
N ALA A 114 45.31 26.10 -0.73
CA ALA A 114 44.67 27.26 -1.33
C ALA A 114 45.59 27.87 -2.41
N TYR A 115 45.96 27.05 -3.39
CA TYR A 115 47.02 27.34 -4.36
C TYR A 115 46.82 28.65 -5.13
N SER A 116 45.57 29.05 -5.41
CA SER A 116 45.31 30.34 -6.05
C SER A 116 45.63 31.53 -5.14
N LYS A 117 45.42 31.42 -3.82
CA LYS A 117 45.77 32.47 -2.85
C LYS A 117 47.28 32.49 -2.60
N ALA A 118 47.90 31.32 -2.43
CA ALA A 118 49.34 31.16 -2.29
C ALA A 118 50.09 31.76 -3.49
N LEU A 119 49.64 31.48 -4.72
CA LEU A 119 50.20 32.02 -5.95
C LEU A 119 50.22 33.54 -5.99
N VAL A 120 49.17 34.20 -5.47
CA VAL A 120 49.11 35.66 -5.39
C VAL A 120 50.16 36.19 -4.41
N GLN A 121 50.31 35.56 -3.24
CA GLN A 121 51.28 36.01 -2.23
C GLN A 121 52.73 35.76 -2.66
N TYR A 122 53.07 34.60 -3.22
CA TYR A 122 54.43 34.38 -3.74
C TYR A 122 54.80 35.34 -4.88
N ARG A 123 53.84 35.69 -5.75
CA ARG A 123 54.07 36.74 -6.76
C ARG A 123 54.28 38.11 -6.14
N LYS A 124 53.58 38.41 -5.04
CA LYS A 124 53.79 39.63 -4.27
C LYS A 124 55.20 39.66 -3.66
N ALA A 125 55.69 38.53 -3.12
CA ALA A 125 57.06 38.41 -2.61
C ALA A 125 58.12 38.65 -3.72
N LEU A 126 57.90 38.11 -4.92
CA LEU A 126 58.77 38.35 -6.09
C LEU A 126 58.78 39.82 -6.56
N ASN A 127 57.76 40.61 -6.25
CA ASN A 127 57.76 42.05 -6.52
C ASN A 127 58.61 42.83 -5.49
N VAL A 128 58.71 42.35 -4.25
CA VAL A 128 59.52 42.97 -3.18
C VAL A 128 61.01 42.63 -3.37
N ILE A 129 61.31 41.37 -3.65
CA ILE A 129 62.66 40.89 -4.00
C ILE A 129 62.61 40.25 -5.40
N PRO A 130 62.86 41.03 -6.47
CA PRO A 130 62.95 40.50 -7.82
C PRO A 130 64.05 39.44 -7.94
N GLY A 131 63.67 38.25 -8.39
CA GLY A 131 64.61 37.14 -8.61
C GLY A 131 64.79 36.20 -7.42
N ASP A 132 63.98 36.31 -6.36
CA ASP A 132 63.99 35.33 -5.26
C ASP A 132 63.71 33.91 -5.79
N ALA A 133 64.61 32.98 -5.46
CA ALA A 133 64.56 31.60 -5.95
C ALA A 133 63.42 30.81 -5.31
N TYR A 134 63.15 31.03 -4.02
CA TYR A 134 62.17 30.26 -3.26
C TYR A 134 60.74 30.53 -3.71
N ALA A 135 60.34 31.80 -3.77
CA ALA A 135 59.02 32.22 -4.23
C ALA A 135 58.79 31.86 -5.70
N LYS A 136 59.83 31.92 -6.54
CA LYS A 136 59.74 31.51 -7.95
C LYS A 136 59.49 30.02 -8.11
N ASP A 137 60.25 29.17 -7.41
CA ASP A 137 60.05 27.72 -7.44
C ASP A 137 58.66 27.33 -6.94
N LYS A 138 58.16 28.01 -5.90
CA LYS A 138 56.79 27.79 -5.39
C LYS A 138 55.71 28.21 -6.38
N VAL A 139 55.88 29.32 -7.09
CA VAL A 139 54.99 29.73 -8.19
C VAL A 139 54.97 28.66 -9.28
N ASP A 140 56.12 28.18 -9.72
CA ASP A 140 56.22 27.16 -10.77
C ASP A 140 55.61 25.81 -10.33
N GLU A 141 55.84 25.41 -9.07
CA GLU A 141 55.25 24.22 -8.47
C GLU A 141 53.71 24.31 -8.45
N ILE A 142 53.15 25.45 -8.02
CA ILE A 142 51.71 25.69 -8.04
C ILE A 142 51.15 25.63 -9.47
N LEU A 143 51.82 26.27 -10.43
CA LEU A 143 51.36 26.29 -11.82
C LEU A 143 51.35 24.89 -12.44
N ARG A 144 52.37 24.06 -12.17
CA ARG A 144 52.39 22.64 -12.59
C ARG A 144 51.24 21.85 -11.98
N LYS A 145 50.99 21.99 -10.67
CA LYS A 145 49.86 21.32 -9.99
C LYS A 145 48.50 21.76 -10.57
N LYS A 146 48.33 23.05 -10.90
CA LYS A 146 47.12 23.58 -11.53
C LYS A 146 46.94 23.08 -12.97
N ALA A 147 48.02 22.96 -13.74
CA ALA A 147 47.99 22.38 -15.08
C ALA A 147 47.59 20.90 -15.05
N GLU A 148 48.18 20.11 -14.15
CA GLU A 148 47.85 18.69 -13.98
C GLU A 148 46.38 18.47 -13.56
N GLN A 149 45.85 19.31 -12.66
CA GLN A 149 44.42 19.28 -12.28
C GLN A 149 43.50 19.62 -13.47
N LYS A 150 43.91 20.56 -14.32
CA LYS A 150 43.16 20.93 -15.53
C LYS A 150 43.12 19.79 -16.54
N ASP A 151 44.25 19.12 -16.78
CA ASP A 151 44.34 18.00 -17.74
C ASP A 151 43.55 16.76 -17.26
N LYS A 152 43.57 16.49 -15.95
CA LYS A 152 42.71 15.47 -15.32
C LYS A 152 41.23 15.77 -15.53
N LEU A 153 40.81 17.03 -15.38
CA LEU A 153 39.41 17.44 -15.60
C LEU A 153 38.99 17.32 -17.08
N ILE A 154 39.86 17.67 -18.03
CA ILE A 154 39.60 17.49 -19.47
C ILE A 154 39.43 16.01 -19.79
N SER A 155 40.34 15.17 -19.33
CA SER A 155 40.30 13.72 -19.55
C SER A 155 39.06 13.08 -18.92
N TYR A 156 38.68 13.52 -17.72
CA TYR A 156 37.44 13.12 -17.05
C TYR A 156 36.21 13.43 -17.91
N ASN A 157 36.09 14.67 -18.41
CA ASN A 157 34.94 15.10 -19.20
C ASN A 157 34.84 14.32 -20.53
N LEU A 158 35.97 14.06 -21.17
CA LEU A 158 36.02 13.23 -22.39
C LEU A 158 35.54 11.80 -22.09
N ALA A 159 36.06 11.18 -21.03
CA ALA A 159 35.64 9.85 -20.62
C ALA A 159 34.13 9.81 -20.28
N MET A 160 33.60 10.80 -19.56
CA MET A 160 32.16 10.87 -19.27
C MET A 160 31.30 10.97 -20.53
N ARG A 161 31.72 11.79 -21.50
CA ARG A 161 31.02 11.94 -22.78
C ARG A 161 31.06 10.66 -23.61
N ASP A 162 32.24 10.04 -23.71
CA ASP A 162 32.41 8.82 -24.50
C ASP A 162 31.68 7.63 -23.87
N GLY A 163 31.70 7.52 -22.54
CA GLY A 163 30.88 6.57 -21.79
C GLY A 163 29.39 6.76 -22.08
N ALA A 164 28.90 8.00 -22.09
CA ALA A 164 27.49 8.30 -22.37
C ALA A 164 27.11 7.95 -23.81
N ARG A 165 27.97 8.27 -24.77
CA ARG A 165 27.77 7.89 -26.19
C ARG A 165 27.72 6.38 -26.36
N LEU A 166 28.63 5.64 -25.73
CA LEU A 166 28.69 4.18 -25.79
C LEU A 166 27.46 3.54 -25.15
N ALA A 167 27.01 4.04 -24.00
CA ALA A 167 25.78 3.59 -23.35
C ALA A 167 24.54 3.87 -24.23
N GLY A 168 24.49 5.01 -24.92
CA GLY A 168 23.40 5.36 -25.84
C GLY A 168 23.31 4.50 -27.10
N ILE A 169 24.35 3.72 -27.42
CA ILE A 169 24.35 2.74 -28.53
C ILE A 169 24.41 1.29 -28.03
N ASP A 170 23.95 1.06 -26.79
CA ASP A 170 23.88 -0.25 -26.13
C ASP A 170 25.24 -0.96 -25.94
N LYS A 171 26.38 -0.25 -26.07
CA LYS A 171 27.73 -0.79 -25.81
C LYS A 171 28.10 -0.63 -24.34
N TYR A 172 27.33 -1.27 -23.47
CA TYR A 172 27.42 -1.10 -22.02
C TYR A 172 28.77 -1.53 -21.43
N ASP A 173 29.39 -2.62 -21.90
CA ASP A 173 30.72 -3.04 -21.44
C ASP A 173 31.79 -1.97 -21.71
N SER A 174 31.80 -1.45 -22.94
CA SER A 174 32.70 -0.36 -23.32
C SER A 174 32.39 0.93 -22.53
N ALA A 175 31.11 1.25 -22.32
CA ALA A 175 30.72 2.40 -21.51
C ALA A 175 31.21 2.28 -20.06
N ILE A 176 31.07 1.10 -19.44
CA ILE A 176 31.54 0.80 -18.08
C ILE A 176 33.06 1.00 -17.98
N ILE A 177 33.83 0.52 -18.96
CA ILE A 177 35.28 0.70 -18.99
C ILE A 177 35.64 2.19 -19.00
N VAL A 178 35.00 2.98 -19.86
CA VAL A 178 35.30 4.41 -19.98
C VAL A 178 34.84 5.17 -18.72
N TYR A 179 33.69 4.83 -18.13
CA TYR A 179 33.27 5.44 -16.86
C TYR A 179 34.17 5.07 -15.68
N ARG A 180 34.76 3.86 -15.66
CA ARG A 180 35.78 3.50 -14.66
C ARG A 180 37.03 4.36 -14.81
N GLU A 181 37.41 4.68 -16.04
CA GLU A 181 38.52 5.60 -16.29
C GLU A 181 38.19 7.02 -15.80
N ALA A 182 36.97 7.52 -16.04
CA ALA A 182 36.50 8.77 -15.44
C ALA A 182 36.55 8.74 -13.90
N HIS A 183 36.09 7.64 -13.29
CA HIS A 183 36.16 7.45 -11.84
C HIS A 183 37.61 7.44 -11.32
N ARG A 184 38.54 6.80 -12.03
CA ARG A 184 39.96 6.76 -11.69
C ARG A 184 40.61 8.14 -11.74
N LEU A 185 40.20 8.97 -12.69
CA LEU A 185 40.74 10.33 -12.87
C LEU A 185 40.29 11.30 -11.76
N LEU A 186 39.04 11.18 -11.28
CA LEU A 186 38.48 11.99 -10.20
C LEU A 186 37.60 11.14 -9.25
N PRO A 187 38.20 10.44 -8.27
CA PRO A 187 37.51 9.45 -7.43
C PRO A 187 36.47 10.05 -6.48
N ASP A 188 36.63 11.32 -6.08
CA ASP A 188 35.69 12.00 -5.19
C ASP A 188 34.34 12.34 -5.86
N ARG A 189 34.26 12.26 -7.20
CA ARG A 189 33.01 12.46 -7.93
C ARG A 189 32.18 11.19 -7.95
N LYS A 190 30.94 11.29 -7.47
CA LYS A 190 29.98 10.17 -7.44
C LYS A 190 29.45 9.80 -8.83
N GLU A 191 29.36 10.79 -9.72
CA GLU A 191 28.70 10.67 -11.03
C GLU A 191 29.20 9.50 -11.90
N PRO A 192 30.52 9.22 -12.08
CA PRO A 192 30.96 8.06 -12.84
C PRO A 192 30.52 6.72 -12.22
N GLY A 193 30.51 6.64 -10.88
CA GLY A 193 30.03 5.46 -10.16
C GLY A 193 28.55 5.18 -10.42
N GLU A 194 27.72 6.23 -10.39
CA GLU A 194 26.30 6.16 -10.74
C GLU A 194 26.09 5.74 -12.21
N LYS A 195 26.89 6.28 -13.13
CA LYS A 195 26.85 5.89 -14.55
C LYS A 195 27.30 4.46 -14.79
N ILE A 196 28.29 3.95 -14.05
CA ILE A 196 28.68 2.52 -14.10
C ILE A 196 27.54 1.64 -13.61
N ALA A 197 26.91 1.99 -12.48
CA ALA A 197 25.78 1.24 -11.93
C ALA A 197 24.61 1.20 -12.93
N LEU A 198 24.28 2.36 -13.52
CA LEU A 198 23.26 2.46 -14.56
C LEU A 198 23.62 1.64 -15.81
N ALA A 199 24.85 1.74 -16.30
CA ALA A 199 25.30 0.96 -17.46
C ALA A 199 25.26 -0.55 -17.20
N LYS A 200 25.59 -1.02 -15.98
CA LYS A 200 25.43 -2.42 -15.57
C LYS A 200 23.96 -2.85 -15.51
N GLN A 201 23.09 -2.01 -14.98
CA GLN A 201 21.65 -2.28 -14.95
C GLN A 201 21.08 -2.38 -16.38
N MET A 202 21.43 -1.43 -17.24
CA MET A 202 21.02 -1.44 -18.65
C MET A 202 21.63 -2.63 -19.41
N GLN A 203 22.88 -3.02 -19.12
CA GLN A 203 23.49 -4.24 -19.65
C GLN A 203 22.69 -5.48 -19.26
N SER A 204 22.36 -5.64 -17.98
CA SER A 204 21.56 -6.77 -17.50
C SER A 204 20.18 -6.80 -18.17
N GLY A 205 19.51 -5.65 -18.24
CA GLY A 205 18.24 -5.52 -18.96
C GLY A 205 18.34 -5.86 -20.45
N TYR A 206 19.42 -5.45 -21.12
CA TYR A 206 19.68 -5.78 -22.52
C TYR A 206 19.97 -7.28 -22.71
N GLN A 207 20.73 -7.91 -21.81
CA GLN A 207 20.99 -9.36 -21.86
C GLN A 207 19.71 -10.16 -21.67
N GLU A 208 18.82 -9.74 -20.77
CA GLU A 208 17.51 -10.39 -20.61
C GLU A 208 16.65 -10.22 -21.87
N LYS A 209 16.60 -9.01 -22.45
CA LYS A 209 15.95 -8.80 -23.76
C LYS A 209 16.54 -9.70 -24.84
N LEU A 210 17.87 -9.85 -24.89
CA LEU A 210 18.54 -10.70 -25.87
C LEU A 210 18.18 -12.18 -25.68
N LYS A 211 18.08 -12.65 -24.44
CA LYS A 211 17.62 -13.99 -24.10
C LYS A 211 16.17 -14.22 -24.57
N LEU A 212 15.25 -13.34 -24.17
CA LEU A 212 13.83 -13.41 -24.58
C LEU A 212 13.67 -13.34 -26.11
N PHE A 213 14.49 -12.52 -26.78
CA PHE A 213 14.51 -12.43 -28.23
C PHE A 213 14.96 -13.75 -28.87
N LYS A 214 16.05 -14.36 -28.38
CA LYS A 214 16.54 -15.65 -28.88
C LYS A 214 15.49 -16.74 -28.68
N GLU A 215 14.87 -16.80 -27.50
CA GLU A 215 13.78 -17.73 -27.20
C GLU A 215 12.60 -17.52 -28.17
N ALA A 216 12.17 -16.28 -28.38
CA ALA A 216 11.09 -15.97 -29.34
C ALA A 216 11.45 -16.39 -30.78
N MET A 217 12.69 -16.14 -31.20
CA MET A 217 13.18 -16.54 -32.53
C MET A 217 13.24 -18.06 -32.69
N GLU A 218 13.71 -18.77 -31.66
CA GLU A 218 13.76 -20.22 -31.63
C GLU A 218 12.35 -20.81 -31.70
N GLN A 219 11.41 -20.29 -30.90
CA GLN A 219 10.02 -20.71 -30.93
C GLN A 219 9.38 -20.45 -32.29
N ALA A 220 9.60 -19.27 -32.89
CA ALA A 220 9.12 -18.99 -34.23
C ALA A 220 9.62 -20.04 -35.23
N GLY A 221 10.91 -20.42 -35.14
CA GLY A 221 11.49 -21.50 -35.93
C GLY A 221 10.83 -22.86 -35.70
N ARG A 222 10.55 -23.22 -34.44
CA ARG A 222 9.88 -24.49 -34.07
C ARG A 222 8.46 -24.58 -34.63
N TYR A 223 7.65 -23.54 -34.44
CA TYR A 223 6.29 -23.48 -35.01
C TYR A 223 6.32 -23.43 -36.54
N LEU A 224 7.36 -22.83 -37.13
CA LEU A 224 7.52 -22.78 -38.58
C LEU A 224 7.78 -24.18 -39.14
N LEU A 225 8.53 -25.02 -38.42
CA LEU A 225 8.80 -26.41 -38.79
C LEU A 225 7.53 -27.28 -38.80
N ILE A 226 6.51 -26.96 -38.00
CA ILE A 226 5.20 -27.64 -38.03
C ILE A 226 4.17 -26.90 -38.88
N LYS A 227 4.60 -25.84 -39.59
CA LYS A 227 3.75 -25.01 -40.46
C LYS A 227 2.58 -24.33 -39.73
N ASP A 228 2.76 -24.05 -38.45
CA ASP A 228 1.87 -23.17 -37.69
C ASP A 228 2.31 -21.72 -37.89
N TYR A 229 1.99 -21.19 -39.06
CA TYR A 229 2.37 -19.86 -39.51
C TYR A 229 1.76 -18.74 -38.65
N VAL A 230 0.56 -18.93 -38.10
CA VAL A 230 -0.06 -17.96 -37.16
C VAL A 230 0.78 -17.84 -35.90
N THR A 231 1.11 -18.98 -35.27
CA THR A 231 1.93 -18.97 -34.05
C THR A 231 3.36 -18.52 -34.35
N THR A 232 3.95 -18.94 -35.48
CA THR A 232 5.24 -18.42 -35.95
C THR A 232 5.24 -16.90 -36.10
N LEU A 233 4.21 -16.34 -36.75
CA LEU A 233 4.08 -14.89 -36.90
C LEU A 233 3.99 -14.21 -35.53
N SER A 234 3.19 -14.76 -34.60
CA SER A 234 3.08 -14.23 -33.24
C SER A 234 4.44 -14.18 -32.53
N TYR A 235 5.25 -15.25 -32.62
CA TYR A 235 6.59 -15.26 -32.03
C TYR A 235 7.57 -14.32 -32.74
N TYR A 236 7.51 -14.17 -34.06
CA TYR A 236 8.30 -13.13 -34.73
C TYR A 236 7.84 -11.72 -34.35
N GLN A 237 6.54 -11.48 -34.17
CA GLN A 237 6.03 -10.21 -33.65
C GLN A 237 6.50 -9.94 -32.22
N LYS A 238 6.57 -10.97 -31.35
CA LYS A 238 7.20 -10.86 -30.03
C LYS A 238 8.68 -10.49 -30.14
N ALA A 239 9.43 -11.14 -31.03
CA ALA A 239 10.83 -10.82 -31.29
C ALA A 239 10.99 -9.38 -31.82
N HIS A 240 10.08 -8.91 -32.67
CA HIS A 240 10.01 -7.53 -33.14
C HIS A 240 9.69 -6.57 -32.00
N PHE A 241 8.73 -6.87 -31.13
CA PHE A 241 8.44 -6.01 -29.98
C PHE A 241 9.65 -5.85 -29.05
N ILE A 242 10.44 -6.91 -28.86
CA ILE A 242 11.68 -6.85 -28.05
C ILE A 242 12.77 -6.02 -28.75
N PHE A 243 12.94 -6.18 -30.07
CA PHE A 243 13.88 -5.39 -30.88
C PHE A 243 13.23 -4.89 -32.20
N PRO A 244 12.50 -3.75 -32.18
CA PRO A 244 11.70 -3.30 -33.32
C PRO A 244 12.50 -2.97 -34.58
N GLY A 245 13.78 -2.62 -34.41
CA GLY A 245 14.71 -2.31 -35.50
C GLY A 245 15.39 -3.53 -36.14
N ASN A 246 15.09 -4.75 -35.71
CA ASN A 246 15.77 -5.93 -36.24
C ASN A 246 15.30 -6.25 -37.69
N LYS A 247 16.18 -5.94 -38.66
CA LYS A 247 15.91 -6.13 -40.10
C LYS A 247 15.59 -7.58 -40.47
N GLU A 248 16.23 -8.54 -39.82
CA GLU A 248 16.01 -9.97 -40.09
C GLU A 248 14.60 -10.39 -39.67
N VAL A 249 14.18 -9.99 -38.46
CA VAL A 249 12.83 -10.29 -37.96
C VAL A 249 11.78 -9.62 -38.82
N ASN A 250 11.97 -8.35 -39.21
CA ASN A 250 11.03 -7.65 -40.07
C ASN A 250 10.87 -8.35 -41.44
N LYS A 251 11.97 -8.87 -42.00
CA LYS A 251 11.93 -9.68 -43.23
C LYS A 251 11.18 -11.00 -43.01
N LYS A 252 11.42 -11.70 -41.89
CA LYS A 252 10.72 -12.94 -41.54
C LYS A 252 9.23 -12.72 -41.32
N ILE A 253 8.82 -11.63 -40.65
CA ILE A 253 7.42 -11.20 -40.51
C ILE A 253 6.79 -10.98 -41.88
N LYS A 254 7.43 -10.17 -42.74
CA LYS A 254 6.92 -9.89 -44.09
C LYS A 254 6.71 -11.17 -44.92
N ASN A 255 7.60 -12.14 -44.78
CA ASN A 255 7.50 -13.41 -45.50
C ASN A 255 6.43 -14.35 -44.93
N ILE A 256 6.27 -14.39 -43.61
CA ILE A 256 5.33 -15.30 -42.95
C ILE A 256 3.91 -14.77 -42.93
N GLN A 257 3.73 -13.44 -42.88
CA GLN A 257 2.43 -12.78 -42.74
C GLN A 257 1.40 -13.29 -43.75
N PRO A 258 1.70 -13.38 -45.07
CA PRO A 258 0.72 -13.87 -46.03
C PRO A 258 0.33 -15.35 -45.82
N LEU A 259 1.25 -16.17 -45.27
CA LEU A 259 0.98 -17.56 -44.95
C LEU A 259 0.13 -17.68 -43.68
N ALA A 260 0.42 -16.86 -42.67
CA ALA A 260 -0.37 -16.74 -41.45
C ALA A 260 -1.79 -16.24 -41.74
N ASP A 261 -1.95 -15.22 -42.59
CA ASP A 261 -3.25 -14.69 -42.99
C ASP A 261 -4.10 -15.74 -43.73
N LYS A 262 -3.46 -16.50 -44.63
CA LYS A 262 -4.09 -17.65 -45.30
C LYS A 262 -4.49 -18.72 -44.28
N GLN A 263 -3.63 -19.03 -43.31
CA GLN A 263 -3.94 -19.99 -42.24
C GLN A 263 -5.11 -19.54 -41.39
N LEU A 264 -5.13 -18.28 -40.97
CA LEU A 264 -6.16 -17.71 -40.13
C LEU A 264 -7.50 -17.71 -40.87
N LYS A 265 -7.50 -17.30 -42.15
CA LYS A 265 -8.69 -17.36 -43.01
C LYS A 265 -9.17 -18.80 -43.18
N TYR A 266 -8.25 -19.74 -43.41
CA TYR A 266 -8.56 -21.17 -43.51
C TYR A 266 -9.19 -21.71 -42.22
N ASN A 267 -8.55 -21.47 -41.07
CA ASN A 267 -9.03 -21.92 -39.76
C ASN A 267 -10.45 -21.39 -39.49
N ARG A 268 -10.68 -20.10 -39.74
CA ARG A 268 -12.02 -19.50 -39.61
C ARG A 268 -13.06 -20.16 -40.52
N LEU A 269 -12.72 -20.38 -41.79
CA LEU A 269 -13.63 -21.03 -42.74
C LEU A 269 -13.91 -22.49 -42.35
N ILE A 270 -12.93 -23.20 -41.81
CA ILE A 270 -13.11 -24.53 -41.24
C ILE A 270 -14.03 -24.51 -40.03
N ASP A 271 -13.85 -23.58 -39.10
CA ASP A 271 -14.72 -23.47 -37.93
C ASP A 271 -16.17 -23.15 -38.35
N GLU A 272 -16.36 -22.23 -39.29
CA GLU A 272 -17.67 -21.96 -39.90
C GLU A 272 -18.26 -23.22 -40.58
N ALA A 273 -17.46 -23.92 -41.38
CA ALA A 273 -17.87 -25.12 -42.10
C ALA A 273 -18.25 -26.26 -41.14
N ASP A 274 -17.43 -26.50 -40.11
CA ASP A 274 -17.66 -27.49 -39.07
C ASP A 274 -18.93 -27.14 -38.26
N ASN A 275 -19.15 -25.86 -37.94
CA ASN A 275 -20.39 -25.42 -37.27
C ASN A 275 -21.62 -25.67 -38.15
N PHE A 276 -21.52 -25.42 -39.46
CA PHE A 276 -22.60 -25.77 -40.39
C PHE A 276 -22.79 -27.28 -40.52
N TYR A 277 -21.72 -28.05 -40.59
CA TYR A 277 -21.77 -29.51 -40.68
C TYR A 277 -22.43 -30.11 -39.44
N VAL A 278 -22.02 -29.63 -38.27
CA VAL A 278 -22.57 -29.99 -36.97
C VAL A 278 -24.04 -29.58 -36.93
N SER A 279 -24.42 -28.35 -37.26
CA SER A 279 -25.84 -27.94 -37.38
C SER A 279 -26.61 -28.63 -38.51
N LYS A 280 -26.00 -29.62 -39.18
CA LYS A 280 -26.52 -30.37 -40.31
C LYS A 280 -26.84 -29.50 -41.51
N ASN A 281 -26.50 -28.21 -41.54
CA ASN A 281 -26.63 -27.40 -42.74
C ASN A 281 -25.54 -27.77 -43.74
N PHE A 282 -25.70 -28.94 -44.37
CA PHE A 282 -24.67 -29.58 -45.18
C PHE A 282 -24.32 -28.76 -46.43
N ILE A 283 -25.26 -28.01 -47.01
CA ILE A 283 -24.98 -27.15 -48.16
C ILE A 283 -24.08 -25.98 -47.76
N ALA A 284 -24.41 -25.27 -46.67
CA ALA A 284 -23.57 -24.19 -46.17
C ALA A 284 -22.20 -24.72 -45.71
N ALA A 285 -22.19 -25.88 -45.04
CA ALA A 285 -20.96 -26.56 -44.63
C ALA A 285 -20.08 -26.85 -45.84
N ARG A 286 -20.65 -27.45 -46.91
CA ARG A 286 -19.94 -27.81 -48.13
C ARG A 286 -19.36 -26.59 -48.83
N GLU A 287 -20.11 -25.50 -48.96
CA GLU A 287 -19.58 -24.26 -49.56
C GLU A 287 -18.48 -23.64 -48.69
N LYS A 288 -18.60 -23.66 -47.36
CA LYS A 288 -17.53 -23.18 -46.47
C LYS A 288 -16.29 -24.07 -46.50
N TYR A 289 -16.44 -25.39 -46.58
CA TYR A 289 -15.32 -26.30 -46.80
C TYR A 289 -14.67 -26.06 -48.17
N LYS A 290 -15.46 -25.81 -49.22
CA LYS A 290 -14.94 -25.46 -50.55
C LYS A 290 -14.17 -24.15 -50.51
N ASP A 291 -14.65 -23.14 -49.78
CA ASP A 291 -13.92 -21.88 -49.59
C ASP A 291 -12.67 -22.06 -48.73
N ALA A 292 -12.73 -22.91 -47.70
CA ALA A 292 -11.54 -23.30 -46.92
C ALA A 292 -10.51 -23.98 -47.82
N LEU A 293 -10.94 -24.90 -48.70
CA LEU A 293 -10.06 -25.55 -49.66
C LEU A 293 -9.43 -24.54 -50.65
N LYS A 294 -10.17 -23.53 -51.11
CA LYS A 294 -9.60 -22.44 -51.92
C LYS A 294 -8.58 -21.61 -51.13
N ALA A 295 -8.84 -21.34 -49.85
CA ALA A 295 -7.94 -20.58 -48.99
C ALA A 295 -6.63 -21.35 -48.70
N TRP A 296 -6.71 -22.68 -48.63
CA TRP A 296 -5.56 -23.57 -48.46
C TRP A 296 -5.69 -24.85 -49.31
N PRO A 297 -5.28 -24.81 -50.59
CA PRO A 297 -5.48 -25.91 -51.55
C PRO A 297 -4.77 -27.23 -51.19
N GLY A 298 -3.76 -27.16 -50.32
CA GLY A 298 -3.00 -28.31 -49.83
C GLY A 298 -3.52 -28.93 -48.54
N ASN A 299 -4.75 -28.67 -48.10
CA ASN A 299 -5.37 -29.32 -46.95
C ASN A 299 -6.57 -30.16 -47.41
N ASN A 300 -6.59 -31.47 -47.14
CA ASN A 300 -7.71 -32.32 -47.58
C ASN A 300 -8.84 -32.44 -46.57
N TYR A 301 -8.72 -31.91 -45.35
CA TYR A 301 -9.84 -31.93 -44.41
C TYR A 301 -11.13 -31.36 -45.01
N PRO A 302 -11.15 -30.16 -45.64
CA PRO A 302 -12.36 -29.69 -46.30
C PRO A 302 -12.80 -30.60 -47.45
N LYS A 303 -11.86 -31.16 -48.23
CA LYS A 303 -12.18 -32.08 -49.33
C LYS A 303 -12.86 -33.35 -48.84
N ASP A 304 -12.35 -33.96 -47.78
CA ASP A 304 -12.89 -35.16 -47.17
C ASP A 304 -14.25 -34.90 -46.50
N MET A 305 -14.40 -33.75 -45.84
CA MET A 305 -15.68 -33.35 -45.28
C MET A 305 -16.72 -33.05 -46.37
N MET A 306 -16.32 -32.42 -47.48
CA MET A 306 -17.20 -32.26 -48.65
C MET A 306 -17.62 -33.60 -49.23
N GLN A 307 -16.71 -34.58 -49.36
CA GLN A 307 -17.07 -35.92 -49.84
C GLN A 307 -18.04 -36.60 -48.88
N LYS A 308 -17.79 -36.55 -47.56
CA LYS A 308 -18.72 -37.08 -46.55
C LYS A 308 -20.09 -36.40 -46.62
N ILE A 309 -20.11 -35.09 -46.83
CA ILE A 309 -21.36 -34.36 -47.06
C ILE A 309 -22.05 -34.88 -48.32
N ASP A 310 -21.32 -35.02 -49.43
CA ASP A 310 -21.88 -35.50 -50.70
C ASP A 310 -22.45 -36.91 -50.56
N ASP A 311 -21.78 -37.81 -49.85
CA ASP A 311 -22.26 -39.16 -49.55
C ASP A 311 -23.51 -39.14 -48.65
N LEU A 312 -23.51 -38.32 -47.59
CA LEU A 312 -24.67 -38.13 -46.70
C LEU A 312 -25.88 -37.58 -47.46
N LEU A 313 -25.66 -36.59 -48.34
CA LEU A 313 -26.71 -36.00 -49.15
C LEU A 313 -27.25 -37.00 -50.18
N ALA A 314 -26.38 -37.81 -50.79
CA ALA A 314 -26.78 -38.88 -51.70
C ALA A 314 -27.63 -39.95 -50.98
N GLU A 315 -27.23 -40.36 -49.78
CA GLU A 315 -27.98 -41.31 -48.96
C GLU A 315 -29.34 -40.74 -48.52
N GLN A 316 -29.39 -39.47 -48.11
CA GLN A 316 -30.65 -38.84 -47.73
C GLN A 316 -31.61 -38.66 -48.92
N ARG A 317 -31.08 -38.49 -50.13
CA ARG A 317 -31.87 -38.43 -51.38
C ARG A 317 -32.47 -39.77 -51.78
N LYS A 318 -31.94 -40.92 -51.36
CA LYS A 318 -32.56 -42.24 -51.63
C LYS A 318 -33.95 -42.39 -51.01
N ASN A 319 -34.21 -41.70 -49.90
CA ASN A 319 -35.51 -41.68 -49.21
C ASN A 319 -36.06 -40.25 -49.14
N LEU A 320 -35.94 -39.51 -50.25
CA LEU A 320 -36.20 -38.07 -50.35
C LEU A 320 -37.46 -37.62 -49.62
N ASP A 321 -38.61 -38.22 -49.93
CA ASP A 321 -39.90 -37.80 -49.38
C ASP A 321 -40.09 -38.13 -47.90
N LYS A 322 -39.51 -39.24 -47.44
CA LYS A 322 -39.56 -39.63 -46.03
C LYS A 322 -38.69 -38.72 -45.18
N ASN A 323 -37.47 -38.43 -45.65
CA ASN A 323 -36.53 -37.57 -44.95
C ASN A 323 -36.98 -36.11 -44.97
N TYR A 324 -37.50 -35.61 -46.10
CA TYR A 324 -38.10 -34.29 -46.19
C TYR A 324 -39.23 -34.13 -45.16
N ARG A 325 -40.18 -35.08 -45.10
CA ARG A 325 -41.26 -35.06 -44.10
C ARG A 325 -40.75 -35.08 -42.67
N ARG A 326 -39.71 -35.86 -42.37
CA ARG A 326 -39.12 -35.91 -41.03
C ARG A 326 -38.47 -34.59 -40.64
N TYR A 327 -37.73 -33.96 -41.54
CA TYR A 327 -37.10 -32.65 -41.28
C TYR A 327 -38.13 -31.54 -41.15
N ILE A 328 -39.19 -31.54 -41.97
CA ILE A 328 -40.30 -30.61 -41.79
C ILE A 328 -40.98 -30.80 -40.43
N HIS A 329 -41.32 -32.04 -40.05
CA HIS A 329 -41.97 -32.30 -38.77
C HIS A 329 -41.09 -31.89 -37.57
N SER A 330 -39.79 -32.18 -37.63
CA SER A 330 -38.82 -31.77 -36.61
C SER A 330 -38.65 -30.25 -36.56
N ALA A 331 -38.52 -29.60 -37.72
CA ALA A 331 -38.39 -28.15 -37.83
C ALA A 331 -39.63 -27.42 -37.31
N ASP A 332 -40.83 -27.91 -37.64
CA ASP A 332 -42.10 -27.39 -37.16
C ASP A 332 -42.20 -27.53 -35.64
N SER A 333 -41.81 -28.68 -35.09
CA SER A 333 -41.79 -28.93 -33.64
C SER A 333 -40.83 -27.99 -32.92
N LEU A 334 -39.59 -27.84 -33.42
CA LEU A 334 -38.60 -26.91 -32.87
C LEU A 334 -39.04 -25.45 -33.00
N TYR A 335 -39.70 -25.11 -34.10
CA TYR A 335 -40.26 -23.78 -34.32
C TYR A 335 -41.36 -23.47 -33.30
N GLN A 336 -42.25 -24.43 -33.01
CA GLN A 336 -43.26 -24.32 -31.95
C GLN A 336 -42.64 -24.17 -30.56
N LEU A 337 -41.54 -24.88 -30.30
CA LEU A 337 -40.76 -24.75 -29.07
C LEU A 337 -39.93 -23.46 -29.01
N LYS A 338 -40.00 -22.60 -30.03
CA LYS A 338 -39.24 -21.34 -30.16
C LYS A 338 -37.72 -21.52 -30.19
N GLU A 339 -37.26 -22.74 -30.47
CA GLU A 339 -35.87 -23.10 -30.70
C GLU A 339 -35.45 -22.67 -32.12
N TYR A 340 -35.56 -21.36 -32.40
CA TYR A 340 -35.54 -20.83 -33.76
C TYR A 340 -34.23 -21.10 -34.51
N VAL A 341 -33.08 -21.13 -33.82
CA VAL A 341 -31.78 -21.44 -34.43
C VAL A 341 -31.73 -22.91 -34.87
N THR A 342 -32.28 -23.80 -34.06
CA THR A 342 -32.32 -25.25 -34.29
C THR A 342 -33.36 -25.61 -35.35
N ALA A 343 -34.54 -24.99 -35.29
CA ALA A 343 -35.60 -25.08 -36.29
C ALA A 343 -35.13 -24.61 -37.66
N LYS A 344 -34.38 -23.50 -37.72
CA LYS A 344 -33.71 -23.01 -38.92
C LYS A 344 -32.76 -24.05 -39.52
N GLY A 345 -32.07 -24.84 -38.69
CA GLY A 345 -31.26 -25.98 -39.13
C GLY A 345 -32.09 -27.03 -39.90
N ASP A 346 -33.19 -27.47 -39.31
CA ASP A 346 -34.04 -28.52 -39.90
C ASP A 346 -34.85 -28.04 -41.12
N TYR A 347 -35.28 -26.77 -41.18
CA TYR A 347 -35.88 -26.21 -42.41
C TYR A 347 -34.85 -26.07 -43.54
N ASN A 348 -33.61 -25.68 -43.23
CA ASN A 348 -32.54 -25.69 -44.22
C ASN A 348 -32.24 -27.11 -44.71
N MET A 349 -32.41 -28.12 -43.86
CA MET A 349 -32.29 -29.53 -44.25
C MET A 349 -33.41 -29.99 -45.18
N ALA A 350 -34.65 -29.57 -44.90
CA ALA A 350 -35.76 -29.82 -45.80
C ALA A 350 -35.51 -29.18 -47.19
N LEU A 351 -35.01 -27.94 -47.24
CA LEU A 351 -34.63 -27.27 -48.50
C LEU A 351 -33.41 -27.89 -49.18
N THR A 352 -32.50 -28.49 -48.43
CA THR A 352 -31.36 -29.21 -49.00
C THR A 352 -31.80 -30.45 -49.79
N LEU A 353 -32.88 -31.11 -49.32
CA LEU A 353 -33.49 -32.24 -50.01
C LEU A 353 -34.38 -31.77 -51.17
N LYS A 354 -35.23 -30.77 -50.94
CA LYS A 354 -36.12 -30.19 -51.95
C LYS A 354 -35.97 -28.65 -52.01
N PRO A 355 -35.04 -28.14 -52.84
CA PRO A 355 -34.68 -26.72 -52.88
C PRO A 355 -35.82 -25.78 -53.29
N ASP A 356 -36.78 -26.31 -54.03
CA ASP A 356 -37.89 -25.53 -54.61
C ASP A 356 -39.12 -25.44 -53.68
N GLU A 357 -39.07 -26.11 -52.52
CA GLU A 357 -40.20 -26.16 -51.59
C GLU A 357 -40.43 -24.82 -50.87
N LYS A 358 -41.61 -24.25 -51.08
CA LYS A 358 -41.98 -22.94 -50.55
C LYS A 358 -42.14 -22.92 -49.03
N TYR A 359 -42.62 -24.02 -48.44
CA TYR A 359 -42.97 -24.09 -47.03
C TYR A 359 -41.78 -23.85 -46.06
N PRO A 360 -40.69 -24.65 -46.09
CA PRO A 360 -39.53 -24.40 -45.24
C PRO A 360 -38.86 -23.03 -45.51
N ARG A 361 -38.95 -22.53 -46.75
CA ARG A 361 -38.45 -21.19 -47.12
C ARG A 361 -39.24 -20.06 -46.45
N SER A 362 -40.58 -20.19 -46.41
CA SER A 362 -41.45 -19.27 -45.69
C SER A 362 -41.14 -19.29 -44.19
N ARG A 363 -40.99 -20.48 -43.60
CA ARG A 363 -40.67 -20.61 -42.17
C ARG A 363 -39.30 -20.03 -41.80
N LEU A 364 -38.31 -20.15 -42.67
CA LEU A 364 -37.02 -19.49 -42.48
C LEU A 364 -37.13 -17.96 -42.51
N ASN A 365 -38.01 -17.41 -43.36
CA ASN A 365 -38.32 -15.98 -43.36
C ASN A 365 -39.07 -15.56 -42.08
N ASP A 366 -40.02 -16.36 -41.61
CA ASP A 366 -40.71 -16.12 -40.34
C ASP A 366 -39.72 -16.09 -39.17
N ILE A 367 -38.80 -17.06 -39.11
CA ILE A 367 -37.72 -17.12 -38.12
C ILE A 367 -36.83 -15.88 -38.22
N ALA A 368 -36.44 -15.49 -39.44
CA ALA A 368 -35.60 -14.31 -39.65
C ALA A 368 -36.31 -13.03 -39.19
N GLY A 369 -37.60 -12.90 -39.47
CA GLY A 369 -38.45 -11.82 -38.99
C GLY A 369 -38.54 -11.79 -37.46
N TYR A 370 -38.74 -12.96 -36.83
CA TYR A 370 -38.80 -13.07 -35.37
C TYR A 370 -37.48 -12.67 -34.69
N LEU A 371 -36.34 -13.13 -35.23
CA LEU A 371 -35.03 -12.81 -34.68
C LEU A 371 -34.69 -11.31 -34.89
N ALA A 372 -35.04 -10.74 -36.04
CA ALA A 372 -34.90 -9.30 -36.29
C ALA A 372 -35.82 -8.46 -35.39
N GLN A 373 -37.03 -8.94 -35.10
CA GLN A 373 -37.96 -8.29 -34.17
C GLN A 373 -37.47 -8.39 -32.72
N GLN A 374 -36.86 -9.51 -32.32
CA GLN A 374 -36.22 -9.65 -31.01
C GLN A 374 -35.04 -8.68 -30.85
N GLN A 375 -34.20 -8.55 -31.88
CA GLN A 375 -33.10 -7.58 -31.92
C GLN A 375 -33.61 -6.15 -31.82
N LYS A 376 -34.69 -5.80 -32.56
CA LYS A 376 -35.33 -4.48 -32.45
C LYS A 376 -35.97 -4.23 -31.09
N ALA A 377 -36.60 -5.23 -30.49
CA ALA A 377 -37.18 -5.13 -29.15
C ALA A 377 -36.10 -4.93 -28.08
N PHE A 378 -34.97 -5.61 -28.23
CA PHE A 378 -33.78 -5.44 -27.41
C PHE A 378 -33.20 -4.01 -27.52
N GLU A 379 -33.04 -3.49 -28.74
CA GLU A 379 -32.59 -2.11 -28.98
C GLU A 379 -33.60 -1.07 -28.47
N ALA A 380 -34.90 -1.34 -28.58
CA ALA A 380 -35.95 -0.44 -28.09
C ALA A 380 -36.00 -0.38 -26.55
N ASP A 381 -35.84 -1.51 -25.87
CA ASP A 381 -35.82 -1.56 -24.40
C ASP A 381 -34.57 -0.85 -23.85
N TYR A 382 -33.43 -1.05 -24.50
CA TYR A 382 -32.20 -0.31 -24.21
C TYR A 382 -32.41 1.21 -24.34
N ASN A 383 -32.91 1.66 -25.50
CA ASN A 383 -33.11 3.10 -25.77
C ASN A 383 -34.14 3.73 -24.83
N LYS A 384 -35.19 2.99 -24.45
CA LYS A 384 -36.19 3.45 -23.47
C LYS A 384 -35.57 3.67 -22.10
N LYS A 385 -34.69 2.77 -21.65
CA LYS A 385 -33.99 2.90 -20.36
C LYS A 385 -33.04 4.08 -20.34
N ILE A 386 -32.34 4.34 -21.45
CA ILE A 386 -31.51 5.54 -21.60
C ILE A 386 -32.35 6.81 -21.51
N ALA A 387 -33.46 6.90 -22.26
CA ALA A 387 -34.31 8.09 -22.25
C ALA A 387 -34.95 8.36 -20.88
N GLU A 388 -35.36 7.31 -20.17
CA GLU A 388 -35.90 7.41 -18.81
C GLU A 388 -34.81 7.86 -17.82
N ALA A 389 -33.60 7.31 -17.93
CA ALA A 389 -32.46 7.71 -17.11
C ALA A 389 -32.04 9.17 -17.34
N ASP A 390 -31.96 9.60 -18.59
CA ASP A 390 -31.62 10.99 -18.97
C ASP A 390 -32.65 11.98 -18.43
N LYS A 391 -33.95 11.64 -18.50
CA LYS A 391 -35.03 12.46 -17.95
C LYS A 391 -34.91 12.60 -16.43
N LEU A 392 -34.73 11.49 -15.71
CA LEU A 392 -34.55 11.50 -14.25
C LEU A 392 -33.30 12.28 -13.83
N PHE A 393 -32.24 12.20 -14.64
CA PHE A 393 -31.02 12.97 -14.43
C PHE A 393 -31.28 14.48 -14.55
N GLN A 394 -32.02 14.91 -15.57
CA GLN A 394 -32.42 16.33 -15.75
C GLN A 394 -33.34 16.82 -14.62
N GLU A 395 -34.21 15.95 -14.11
CA GLU A 395 -35.06 16.22 -12.93
C GLU A 395 -34.27 16.24 -11.61
N LYS A 396 -32.95 16.00 -11.64
CA LYS A 396 -32.06 15.91 -10.47
C LYS A 396 -32.42 14.77 -9.49
N LYS A 397 -33.18 13.78 -9.95
CA LYS A 397 -33.48 12.55 -9.21
C LYS A 397 -32.34 11.55 -9.39
N TYR A 398 -31.18 11.92 -8.87
CA TYR A 398 -29.91 11.26 -9.14
C TYR A 398 -29.91 9.76 -8.79
N ASN A 399 -30.56 9.37 -7.70
CA ASN A 399 -30.66 7.96 -7.31
C ASN A 399 -31.55 7.13 -8.26
N GLU A 400 -32.64 7.71 -8.75
CA GLU A 400 -33.55 7.05 -9.71
C GLU A 400 -32.91 6.97 -11.10
N ALA A 401 -32.23 8.04 -11.53
CA ALA A 401 -31.45 8.06 -12.77
C ALA A 401 -30.33 7.00 -12.75
N LYS A 402 -29.61 6.88 -11.62
CA LYS A 402 -28.57 5.86 -11.40
C LYS A 402 -29.12 4.46 -11.61
N ALA A 403 -30.30 4.16 -11.07
CA ALA A 403 -30.93 2.85 -11.23
C ALA A 403 -31.23 2.53 -12.71
N GLN A 404 -31.75 3.50 -13.47
CA GLN A 404 -32.08 3.29 -14.89
C GLN A 404 -30.83 3.15 -15.79
N TYR A 405 -29.77 3.94 -15.56
CA TYR A 405 -28.50 3.74 -16.29
C TYR A 405 -27.83 2.40 -15.96
N GLN A 406 -27.93 1.93 -14.71
CA GLN A 406 -27.46 0.59 -14.33
C GLN A 406 -28.28 -0.52 -15.01
N LEU A 407 -29.60 -0.34 -15.17
CA LEU A 407 -30.42 -1.26 -15.96
C LEU A 407 -30.03 -1.25 -17.44
N ALA A 408 -29.72 -0.08 -18.01
CA ALA A 408 -29.22 0.01 -19.38
C ALA A 408 -27.89 -0.75 -19.58
N LEU A 409 -26.94 -0.65 -18.64
CA LEU A 409 -25.68 -1.43 -18.67
C LEU A 409 -25.88 -2.94 -18.48
N LYS A 410 -26.97 -3.38 -17.82
CA LYS A 410 -27.32 -4.81 -17.78
C LYS A 410 -27.82 -5.32 -19.13
N ILE A 411 -28.41 -4.45 -19.95
CA ILE A 411 -28.92 -4.77 -21.28
C ILE A 411 -27.77 -4.74 -22.30
N ASN A 412 -26.93 -3.70 -22.30
CA ASN A 412 -25.74 -3.60 -23.14
C ASN A 412 -24.49 -3.18 -22.31
N PRO A 413 -23.68 -4.14 -21.83
CA PRO A 413 -22.54 -3.87 -20.96
C PRO A 413 -21.38 -3.11 -21.62
N GLU A 414 -21.32 -3.08 -22.95
CA GLU A 414 -20.22 -2.48 -23.72
C GLU A 414 -20.47 -1.01 -24.08
N ASP A 415 -21.63 -0.43 -23.70
CA ASP A 415 -21.91 0.99 -23.95
C ASP A 415 -21.28 1.89 -22.86
N GLU A 416 -20.41 2.79 -23.30
CA GLU A 416 -19.70 3.71 -22.41
C GLU A 416 -20.59 4.87 -21.90
N TYR A 417 -21.68 5.22 -22.59
CA TYR A 417 -22.50 6.40 -22.28
C TYR A 417 -23.17 6.35 -20.89
N PRO A 418 -23.87 5.26 -20.50
CA PRO A 418 -24.42 5.14 -19.14
C PRO A 418 -23.33 5.19 -18.06
N GLY A 419 -22.16 4.62 -18.34
CA GLY A 419 -21.01 4.66 -17.43
C GLY A 419 -20.52 6.08 -17.15
N GLN A 420 -20.48 6.93 -18.18
CA GLN A 420 -20.12 8.35 -18.02
C GLN A 420 -21.16 9.12 -17.19
N LYS A 421 -22.45 8.88 -17.42
CA LYS A 421 -23.55 9.53 -16.68
C LYS A 421 -23.62 9.10 -15.22
N LEU A 422 -23.31 7.85 -14.91
CA LEU A 422 -23.19 7.35 -13.54
C LEU A 422 -22.10 8.09 -12.75
N ASN A 423 -20.95 8.36 -13.37
CA ASN A 423 -19.88 9.14 -12.76
C ASN A 423 -20.30 10.61 -12.51
N GLU A 424 -21.10 11.19 -13.41
CA GLU A 424 -21.62 12.56 -13.26
C GLU A 424 -22.65 12.64 -12.11
N ILE A 425 -23.51 11.63 -11.99
CA ILE A 425 -24.46 11.46 -10.89
C ILE A 425 -23.73 11.38 -9.54
N GLU A 426 -22.64 10.62 -9.46
CA GLU A 426 -21.89 10.45 -8.22
C GLU A 426 -21.31 11.79 -7.70
N LYS A 427 -20.83 12.65 -8.59
CA LYS A 427 -20.36 14.00 -8.23
C LYS A 427 -21.48 14.91 -7.69
N GLN A 428 -22.69 14.81 -8.25
CA GLN A 428 -23.83 15.62 -7.80
C GLN A 428 -24.37 15.16 -6.44
N LEU A 429 -24.36 13.85 -6.20
CA LEU A 429 -24.73 13.27 -4.89
C LEU A 429 -23.71 13.65 -3.80
N GLU A 430 -22.42 13.69 -4.12
CA GLU A 430 -21.36 14.14 -3.22
C GLU A 430 -21.53 15.61 -2.81
N LEU A 431 -21.86 16.49 -3.76
CA LEU A 431 -22.14 17.91 -3.48
C LEU A 431 -23.37 18.09 -2.57
N LEU A 432 -24.44 17.34 -2.81
CA LEU A 432 -25.64 17.37 -1.96
C LEU A 432 -25.36 16.88 -0.54
N ALA A 433 -24.51 15.87 -0.38
CA ALA A 433 -24.11 15.36 0.94
C ALA A 433 -23.32 16.41 1.74
N LEU A 434 -22.44 17.17 1.07
CA LEU A 434 -21.66 18.24 1.70
C LEU A 434 -22.55 19.39 2.20
N THR A 435 -23.56 19.79 1.42
CA THR A 435 -24.52 20.83 1.82
C THR A 435 -25.41 20.37 2.98
N ALA A 436 -25.83 19.10 2.99
CA ALA A 436 -26.60 18.54 4.11
C ALA A 436 -25.78 18.50 5.42
N GLN A 437 -24.49 18.20 5.32
CA GLN A 437 -23.58 18.19 6.48
C GLN A 437 -23.42 19.58 7.11
N GLN A 438 -23.30 20.64 6.29
CA GLN A 438 -23.23 22.02 6.79
C GLN A 438 -24.50 22.45 7.54
N ASN A 439 -25.67 22.05 7.04
CA ASN A 439 -26.96 22.35 7.69
C ASN A 439 -27.14 21.61 9.03
N ALA A 440 -26.64 20.37 9.14
CA ALA A 440 -26.66 19.60 10.38
C ALA A 440 -25.77 20.24 11.47
N ILE A 441 -24.56 20.68 11.10
CA ILE A 441 -23.64 21.37 12.02
C ILE A 441 -24.25 22.66 12.56
N TYR A 442 -24.94 23.43 11.71
CA TYR A 442 -25.64 24.64 12.16
C TYR A 442 -26.73 24.33 13.19
N GLN A 443 -27.55 23.30 12.94
CA GLN A 443 -28.66 22.93 13.83
C GLN A 443 -28.19 22.43 15.21
N ASP A 444 -27.09 21.68 15.25
CA ASP A 444 -26.53 21.18 16.51
C ASP A 444 -26.03 22.31 17.43
N ILE A 445 -25.38 23.33 16.86
CA ILE A 445 -24.89 24.48 17.64
C ILE A 445 -26.07 25.29 18.20
N ILE A 446 -27.16 25.44 17.42
CA ILE A 446 -28.38 26.10 17.88
C ILE A 446 -29.02 25.35 19.06
N ASN A 447 -29.19 24.03 18.93
CA ASN A 447 -29.80 23.21 19.98
C ASN A 447 -28.97 23.26 21.28
N GLU A 448 -27.64 23.28 21.18
CA GLU A 448 -26.77 23.41 22.35
C GLU A 448 -26.84 24.80 23.00
N ALA A 449 -26.92 25.86 22.18
CA ALA A 449 -27.08 27.22 22.67
C ALA A 449 -28.42 27.42 23.41
N ASP A 450 -29.52 26.90 22.84
CA ASP A 450 -30.86 26.91 23.43
C ASP A 450 -30.88 26.14 24.76
N ARG A 451 -30.21 24.99 24.83
CA ARG A 451 -30.11 24.21 26.07
C ARG A 451 -29.39 24.99 27.16
N LEU A 452 -28.22 25.57 26.87
CA LEU A 452 -27.45 26.36 27.83
C LEU A 452 -28.21 27.61 28.31
N TYR A 453 -29.01 28.22 27.44
CA TYR A 453 -29.87 29.33 27.80
C TYR A 453 -30.95 28.90 28.80
N ASN A 454 -31.62 27.77 28.53
CA ASN A 454 -32.65 27.21 29.40
C ASN A 454 -32.10 26.69 30.75
N GLU A 455 -30.84 26.23 30.76
CA GLU A 455 -30.13 25.78 31.97
C GLU A 455 -29.63 26.95 32.85
N GLY A 456 -29.82 28.21 32.43
CA GLY A 456 -29.37 29.38 33.16
C GLY A 456 -27.88 29.66 33.05
N HIS A 457 -27.18 28.96 32.15
CA HIS A 457 -25.78 29.18 31.82
C HIS A 457 -25.64 30.32 30.80
N TYR A 458 -26.14 31.49 31.19
CA TYR A 458 -26.35 32.66 30.35
C TYR A 458 -25.10 33.11 29.55
N GLU A 459 -23.92 33.12 30.18
CA GLU A 459 -22.66 33.47 29.49
C GLU A 459 -22.21 32.40 28.47
N LEU A 460 -22.44 31.12 28.76
CA LEU A 460 -22.09 30.01 27.85
C LEU A 460 -23.07 29.93 26.66
N ALA A 461 -24.35 30.22 26.90
CA ALA A 461 -25.36 30.31 25.86
C ALA A 461 -25.05 31.41 24.85
N ILE A 462 -24.65 32.61 25.31
CA ILE A 462 -24.23 33.73 24.44
C ILE A 462 -23.07 33.32 23.51
N LYS A 463 -22.10 32.57 24.03
CA LYS A 463 -20.95 32.09 23.24
C LYS A 463 -21.38 31.13 22.12
N LYS A 464 -22.29 30.19 22.43
CA LYS A 464 -22.78 29.19 21.46
C LYS A 464 -23.67 29.79 20.37
N TYR A 465 -24.52 30.76 20.70
CA TYR A 465 -25.25 31.54 19.69
C TYR A 465 -24.32 32.33 18.76
N THR A 466 -23.20 32.85 19.28
CA THR A 466 -22.18 33.52 18.46
C THR A 466 -21.48 32.56 17.48
N GLU A 467 -21.19 31.32 17.93
CA GLU A 467 -20.63 30.26 17.08
C GLU A 467 -21.59 29.85 15.95
N ALA A 468 -22.90 29.73 16.23
CA ALA A 468 -23.92 29.43 15.22
C ALA A 468 -24.01 30.52 14.13
N GLN A 469 -23.85 31.79 14.52
CA GLN A 469 -23.84 32.92 13.59
C GLN A 469 -22.67 32.88 12.60
N ALA A 470 -21.53 32.29 12.98
CA ALA A 470 -20.36 32.16 12.10
C ALA A 470 -20.51 31.07 11.02
N VAL A 471 -21.30 30.02 11.27
CA VAL A 471 -21.56 28.92 10.32
C VAL A 471 -22.57 29.34 9.24
N LYS A 472 -23.48 30.26 9.55
CA LYS A 472 -24.52 30.76 8.63
C LYS A 472 -24.81 32.25 8.89
N SER A 473 -24.01 33.13 8.30
CA SER A 473 -23.94 34.57 8.67
C SER A 473 -25.19 35.43 8.38
N MET A 474 -26.21 34.89 7.70
CA MET A 474 -27.44 35.62 7.34
C MET A 474 -28.67 35.23 8.19
N ASP A 475 -28.50 34.41 9.24
CA ASP A 475 -29.61 33.99 10.10
C ASP A 475 -29.76 34.89 11.35
N ASN A 476 -30.97 35.38 11.61
CA ASN A 476 -31.26 36.38 12.66
C ASN A 476 -31.55 35.76 14.05
N TYR A 477 -31.78 34.45 14.12
CA TYR A 477 -32.16 33.78 15.36
C TYR A 477 -31.14 33.89 16.51
N PRO A 478 -29.82 33.65 16.30
CA PRO A 478 -28.83 33.71 17.39
C PRO A 478 -28.64 35.12 17.97
N VAL A 479 -28.84 36.16 17.16
CA VAL A 479 -28.69 37.57 17.58
C VAL A 479 -29.78 37.94 18.60
N HIS A 480 -31.01 37.52 18.35
CA HIS A 480 -32.14 37.82 19.22
C HIS A 480 -32.00 37.19 20.62
N GLN A 481 -31.49 35.95 20.71
CA GLN A 481 -31.35 35.24 21.98
C GLN A 481 -30.25 35.85 22.89
N ILE A 482 -29.18 36.37 22.29
CA ILE A 482 -28.10 37.05 23.02
C ILE A 482 -28.62 38.31 23.74
N ASP A 483 -29.52 39.06 23.13
CA ASP A 483 -30.07 40.29 23.70
C ASP A 483 -31.06 40.03 24.85
N GLN A 484 -31.84 38.94 24.78
CA GLN A 484 -32.78 38.55 25.84
C GLN A 484 -32.07 38.14 27.15
N ILE A 485 -30.96 37.41 27.03
CA ILE A 485 -30.16 36.97 28.18
C ILE A 485 -29.61 38.16 28.99
N ARG A 486 -29.20 39.24 28.31
CA ARG A 486 -28.60 40.42 28.93
C ARG A 486 -29.59 41.22 29.78
N GLN A 487 -30.88 41.22 29.44
CA GLN A 487 -31.92 41.91 30.22
C GLN A 487 -32.27 41.18 31.52
N LEU A 488 -32.19 39.85 31.55
CA LEU A 488 -32.56 39.02 32.70
C LEU A 488 -31.61 39.24 33.90
N LEU A 489 -30.31 39.36 33.64
CA LEU A 489 -29.25 39.54 34.64
C LEU A 489 -29.33 40.87 35.41
N ALA A 490 -29.96 41.90 34.84
CA ALA A 490 -30.10 43.23 35.46
C ALA A 490 -31.21 43.29 36.54
N SER A 491 -32.19 42.38 36.50
CA SER A 491 -33.34 42.37 37.42
C SER A 491 -33.07 41.69 38.77
N ALA A 492 -32.17 40.69 38.80
CA ALA A 492 -31.85 39.90 39.98
C ALA A 492 -31.02 40.64 41.04
N ALA A 493 -30.32 41.73 40.68
CA ALA A 493 -29.44 42.47 41.60
C ALA A 493 -30.19 43.31 42.65
N LYS A 494 -31.47 43.64 42.43
CA LYS A 494 -32.25 44.59 43.26
C LYS A 494 -32.98 43.93 44.44
N GLN A 495 -33.20 42.62 44.39
CA GLN A 495 -33.89 41.85 45.43
C GLN A 495 -32.96 41.47 46.61
N LYS A 496 -31.65 41.33 46.34
CA LYS A 496 -30.63 40.90 47.32
C LYS A 496 -30.38 41.91 48.46
N GLU A 497 -30.60 43.21 48.23
CA GLU A 497 -30.35 44.28 49.20
C GLU A 497 -31.36 44.32 50.36
N ILE A 498 -32.57 43.78 50.15
CA ILE A 498 -33.65 43.74 51.15
C ILE A 498 -33.45 42.60 52.16
N ASP A 499 -32.86 41.48 51.72
CA ASP A 499 -32.64 40.29 52.57
C ASP A 499 -31.46 40.46 53.57
N GLU A 500 -30.45 41.27 53.26
CA GLU A 500 -29.27 41.46 54.13
C GLU A 500 -29.57 42.25 55.42
N LYS A 501 -30.52 43.19 55.40
CA LYS A 501 -30.91 44.00 56.58
C LYS A 501 -31.75 43.21 57.60
N PHE A 502 -32.57 42.27 57.13
CA PHE A 502 -33.37 41.38 57.99
C PHE A 502 -32.50 40.41 58.80
N GLY A 503 -31.45 39.85 58.19
CA GLY A 503 -30.55 38.89 58.85
C GLY A 503 -29.74 39.46 60.03
N GLN A 504 -29.41 40.76 60.01
CA GLN A 504 -28.62 41.39 61.07
C GLN A 504 -29.37 41.50 62.41
N LEU A 505 -30.69 41.69 62.37
CA LEU A 505 -31.51 41.82 63.59
C LEU A 505 -31.79 40.48 64.27
N ILE A 506 -31.89 39.38 63.51
CA ILE A 506 -32.05 38.01 64.05
C ILE A 506 -30.80 37.57 64.82
N LEU A 507 -29.61 37.87 64.30
CA LEU A 507 -28.34 37.52 64.93
C LEU A 507 -28.13 38.24 66.28
N LEU A 508 -28.49 39.52 66.36
CA LEU A 508 -28.41 40.30 67.59
C LEU A 508 -29.32 39.74 68.70
N ALA A 509 -30.52 39.31 68.32
CA ALA A 509 -31.50 38.80 69.26
C ALA A 509 -31.15 37.42 69.84
N GLY A 510 -30.59 36.53 69.00
CA GLY A 510 -30.05 35.23 69.46
C GLY A 510 -28.87 35.39 70.40
N LYS A 511 -27.94 36.31 70.12
CA LYS A 511 -26.79 36.57 71.00
C LYS A 511 -27.21 36.96 72.43
N LEU A 512 -28.22 37.81 72.56
CA LEU A 512 -28.74 38.23 73.87
C LEU A 512 -29.48 37.09 74.60
N TYR A 513 -30.02 36.10 73.87
CA TYR A 513 -30.62 34.89 74.46
C TYR A 513 -29.53 33.99 75.04
N ASP A 514 -28.45 33.83 74.28
CA ASP A 514 -27.31 32.99 74.63
C ASP A 514 -26.50 33.55 75.82
N GLU A 515 -26.56 34.87 76.07
CA GLU A 515 -25.94 35.53 77.24
C GLU A 515 -26.74 35.37 78.55
N ASP A 516 -27.81 34.56 78.55
CA ASP A 516 -28.79 34.37 79.64
C ASP A 516 -29.45 35.68 80.11
N LYS A 517 -29.34 36.74 79.29
CA LYS A 517 -30.04 38.02 79.42
C LYS A 517 -31.40 37.94 78.73
N LEU A 518 -32.21 37.03 79.25
CA LEU A 518 -33.46 36.58 78.68
C LEU A 518 -34.41 37.75 78.30
N ASP A 519 -34.44 38.85 79.08
CA ASP A 519 -35.28 40.02 78.79
C ASP A 519 -34.80 40.92 77.63
N GLU A 520 -33.49 40.95 77.37
CA GLU A 520 -32.88 41.78 76.31
C GLU A 520 -33.01 41.12 74.94
N SER A 521 -32.89 39.79 74.89
CA SER A 521 -33.15 38.99 73.69
C SER A 521 -34.55 39.19 73.13
N LYS A 522 -35.53 39.22 74.03
CA LYS A 522 -36.94 39.42 73.70
C LYS A 522 -37.21 40.73 72.93
N LYS A 523 -36.44 41.80 73.18
CA LYS A 523 -36.58 43.10 72.51
C LYS A 523 -36.01 43.10 71.09
N ALA A 524 -34.86 42.48 70.87
CA ALA A 524 -34.20 42.46 69.57
C ALA A 524 -34.97 41.62 68.53
N TYR A 525 -35.62 40.53 68.94
CA TYR A 525 -36.50 39.77 68.06
C TYR A 525 -37.70 40.61 67.57
N ARG A 526 -38.26 41.51 68.39
CA ARG A 526 -39.37 42.39 67.94
C ARG A 526 -39.01 43.32 66.78
N ASN A 527 -37.78 43.83 66.72
CA ASN A 527 -37.35 44.74 65.64
C ASN A 527 -37.12 43.99 64.31
N ALA A 528 -36.69 42.72 64.38
CA ALA A 528 -36.56 41.89 63.18
C ALA A 528 -37.91 41.63 62.51
N LEU A 529 -38.98 41.52 63.31
CA LEU A 529 -40.34 41.32 62.84
C LEU A 529 -40.88 42.50 62.02
N GLU A 530 -40.41 43.75 62.24
CA GLU A 530 -40.87 44.92 61.46
C GLU A 530 -40.33 44.98 60.03
N LEU A 531 -39.14 44.42 59.76
CA LEU A 531 -38.53 44.40 58.42
C LEU A 531 -39.12 43.31 57.50
N LYS A 532 -39.62 42.21 58.07
CA LYS A 532 -40.47 41.21 57.41
C LYS A 532 -41.65 40.87 58.33
N PRO A 533 -42.77 41.63 58.24
CA PRO A 533 -43.95 41.49 59.10
C PRO A 533 -44.67 40.13 59.07
N GLY A 534 -44.25 39.21 58.19
CA GLY A 534 -44.78 37.86 58.06
C GLY A 534 -43.81 36.74 58.44
N ASP A 535 -42.62 37.05 58.97
CA ASP A 535 -41.67 36.01 59.41
C ASP A 535 -42.01 35.55 60.85
N PRO A 536 -42.34 34.26 61.08
CA PRO A 536 -42.81 33.78 62.38
C PRO A 536 -41.70 33.63 63.43
N LEU A 537 -40.43 33.66 63.03
CA LEU A 537 -39.29 33.34 63.88
C LEU A 537 -39.15 34.28 65.11
N PRO A 538 -39.25 35.61 64.98
CA PRO A 538 -39.05 36.49 66.12
C PRO A 538 -40.18 36.44 67.17
N GLN A 539 -41.41 36.10 66.76
CA GLN A 539 -42.55 35.98 67.67
C GLN A 539 -42.48 34.69 68.52
N ASN A 540 -41.92 33.61 67.98
CA ASN A 540 -41.80 32.33 68.66
C ASN A 540 -40.72 32.33 69.75
N GLU A 541 -39.59 32.99 69.52
CA GLU A 541 -38.49 33.05 70.50
C GLU A 541 -38.85 33.86 71.75
N ILE A 542 -39.68 34.90 71.60
CA ILE A 542 -40.23 35.71 72.71
C ILE A 542 -41.06 34.87 73.69
N THR A 543 -41.82 33.90 73.17
CA THR A 543 -42.72 33.04 73.98
C THR A 543 -41.94 31.93 74.69
N ARG A 544 -40.86 31.46 74.06
CA ARG A 544 -39.97 30.42 74.59
C ARG A 544 -39.18 30.91 75.80
N ILE A 545 -38.73 32.15 75.80
CA ILE A 545 -37.99 32.78 76.90
C ILE A 545 -38.77 32.73 78.22
N ASP A 546 -40.06 33.06 78.19
CA ASP A 546 -40.90 33.17 79.41
C ASP A 546 -41.10 31.81 80.12
N SER A 547 -41.09 30.68 79.40
CA SER A 547 -41.27 29.34 79.98
C SER A 547 -39.99 28.73 80.60
N VAL A 548 -38.83 29.30 80.30
CA VAL A 548 -37.52 28.76 80.73
C VAL A 548 -37.20 29.12 82.19
N ILE A 549 -37.77 30.21 82.70
CA ILE A 549 -37.45 30.75 84.03
C ILE A 549 -38.09 29.90 85.15
N ASP A 550 -39.35 29.51 85.00
CA ASP A 550 -40.10 28.79 86.06
C ASP A 550 -39.75 27.30 86.18
N ALA A 551 -39.27 26.66 85.10
CA ALA A 551 -38.90 25.25 85.11
C ALA A 551 -37.55 24.94 85.79
N ARG A 552 -36.67 25.94 85.96
CA ARG A 552 -35.28 25.76 86.44
C ARG A 552 -35.17 25.37 87.93
N ILE A 553 -36.18 25.65 88.76
CA ILE A 553 -36.08 25.52 90.24
C ILE A 553 -36.44 24.12 90.77
N GLN A 554 -37.48 23.46 90.26
CA GLN A 554 -37.89 22.12 90.72
C GLN A 554 -37.07 20.97 90.08
N GLN A 555 -36.35 21.31 89.03
CA GLN A 555 -35.57 20.40 88.19
C GLN A 555 -34.23 20.00 88.87
N ALA A 556 -33.64 20.88 89.71
CA ALA A 556 -32.28 20.72 90.23
C ALA A 556 -32.04 19.51 91.18
N GLU A 557 -33.01 19.10 92.00
CA GLU A 557 -32.83 17.99 92.97
C GLU A 557 -33.04 16.61 92.33
N ILE A 558 -34.05 16.50 91.48
CA ILE A 558 -34.28 15.34 90.62
C ILE A 558 -33.09 15.13 89.66
N ASP A 559 -32.43 16.21 89.22
CA ASP A 559 -31.26 16.15 88.36
C ASP A 559 -30.03 15.50 89.00
N ARG A 560 -29.87 15.60 90.32
CA ARG A 560 -28.67 15.05 90.98
C ARG A 560 -28.62 13.53 90.95
N GLN A 561 -29.65 12.84 91.43
CA GLN A 561 -29.69 11.36 91.47
C GLN A 561 -29.75 10.75 90.06
N TYR A 562 -30.46 11.44 89.19
CA TYR A 562 -30.53 11.12 87.77
C TYR A 562 -29.15 11.24 87.10
N LYS A 563 -28.37 12.30 87.37
CA LYS A 563 -27.05 12.53 86.78
C LYS A 563 -26.04 11.43 87.12
N ASP A 564 -26.08 10.85 88.32
CA ASP A 564 -25.16 9.78 88.72
C ASP A 564 -25.42 8.46 87.98
N LEU A 565 -26.69 8.07 87.81
CA LEU A 565 -27.06 6.89 87.04
C LEU A 565 -26.80 7.09 85.54
N ILE A 566 -27.07 8.29 85.04
CA ILE A 566 -26.73 8.70 83.68
C ILE A 566 -25.22 8.60 83.44
N ALA A 567 -24.38 9.09 84.35
CA ALA A 567 -22.92 9.08 84.19
C ALA A 567 -22.33 7.65 84.12
N GLN A 568 -22.83 6.71 84.93
CA GLN A 568 -22.42 5.30 84.88
C GLN A 568 -22.84 4.65 83.56
N ALA A 569 -24.07 4.90 83.12
CA ALA A 569 -24.59 4.40 81.85
C ALA A 569 -23.85 5.00 80.65
N ASP A 570 -23.50 6.29 80.70
CA ASP A 570 -22.68 6.99 79.68
C ASP A 570 -21.30 6.31 79.55
N SER A 571 -20.64 5.98 80.66
CA SER A 571 -19.34 5.29 80.65
C SER A 571 -19.41 3.91 79.96
N LEU A 572 -20.48 3.15 80.16
CA LEU A 572 -20.67 1.86 79.49
C LEU A 572 -20.97 2.01 77.98
N VAL A 573 -21.64 3.10 77.58
CA VAL A 573 -21.81 3.44 76.14
C VAL A 573 -20.45 3.73 75.49
N GLU A 574 -19.54 4.42 76.18
CA GLU A 574 -18.18 4.68 75.69
C GLU A 574 -17.38 3.38 75.49
N LEU A 575 -17.54 2.43 76.41
CA LEU A 575 -16.96 1.08 76.32
C LEU A 575 -17.64 0.18 75.28
N LYS A 576 -18.68 0.68 74.60
CA LYS A 576 -19.53 -0.06 73.62
C LYS A 576 -20.27 -1.25 74.24
N ASN A 577 -20.39 -1.30 75.55
CA ASN A 577 -21.18 -2.31 76.24
C ASN A 577 -22.64 -1.84 76.34
N TYR A 578 -23.28 -1.77 75.18
CA TYR A 578 -24.58 -1.11 75.06
C TYR A 578 -25.69 -1.80 75.84
N ASP A 579 -25.66 -3.13 75.97
CA ASP A 579 -26.70 -3.88 76.68
C ASP A 579 -26.73 -3.52 78.17
N GLU A 580 -25.56 -3.44 78.80
CA GLU A 580 -25.44 -3.01 80.21
C GLU A 580 -25.74 -1.53 80.39
N ALA A 581 -25.34 -0.66 79.44
CA ALA A 581 -25.70 0.75 79.46
C ALA A 581 -27.21 1.00 79.36
N ILE A 582 -27.91 0.27 78.47
CA ILE A 582 -29.37 0.35 78.29
C ILE A 582 -30.09 -0.04 79.59
N ALA A 583 -29.57 -1.03 80.31
CA ALA A 583 -30.12 -1.44 81.61
C ALA A 583 -29.99 -0.30 82.64
N LEU A 584 -28.82 0.34 82.77
CA LEU A 584 -28.62 1.46 83.70
C LEU A 584 -29.42 2.72 83.33
N TYR A 585 -29.58 3.05 82.04
CA TYR A 585 -30.48 4.13 81.65
C TYR A 585 -31.94 3.84 81.97
N SER A 586 -32.37 2.57 81.87
CA SER A 586 -33.72 2.18 82.29
C SER A 586 -33.92 2.42 83.78
N GLN A 587 -32.90 2.12 84.60
CA GLN A 587 -32.91 2.45 86.04
C GLN A 587 -32.91 3.97 86.29
N ALA A 588 -32.19 4.77 85.49
CA ALA A 588 -32.23 6.24 85.59
C ALA A 588 -33.62 6.82 85.25
N MET A 589 -34.34 6.18 84.32
CA MET A 589 -35.73 6.52 84.02
C MET A 589 -36.67 6.15 85.15
N ASP A 590 -36.43 5.06 85.89
CA ASP A 590 -37.24 4.72 87.05
C ASP A 590 -37.12 5.79 88.16
N VAL A 591 -35.94 6.44 88.30
CA VAL A 591 -35.67 7.53 89.27
C VAL A 591 -36.23 8.88 88.82
N LYS A 592 -36.16 9.19 87.52
CA LYS A 592 -36.81 10.35 86.91
C LYS A 592 -37.71 9.85 85.76
N PRO A 593 -38.97 9.46 86.03
CA PRO A 593 -39.88 8.92 85.01
C PRO A 593 -40.17 9.89 83.85
N LYS A 594 -40.01 11.21 84.10
CA LYS A 594 -40.07 12.28 83.09
C LYS A 594 -38.70 12.74 82.59
N GLY A 595 -37.64 12.03 82.94
CA GLY A 595 -36.25 12.30 82.60
C GLY A 595 -35.99 11.89 81.17
N ARG A 596 -36.32 12.82 80.26
CA ARG A 596 -36.13 12.60 78.82
C ARG A 596 -34.71 12.19 78.52
N GLU A 597 -33.70 12.81 79.12
CA GLU A 597 -32.31 12.44 78.88
C GLU A 597 -32.00 10.95 79.14
N ALA A 598 -32.60 10.23 80.11
CA ALA A 598 -32.37 8.81 80.33
C ALA A 598 -33.11 7.95 79.30
N ASP A 599 -34.33 8.34 78.92
CA ASP A 599 -35.07 7.66 77.85
C ASP A 599 -34.42 7.91 76.48
N GLU A 600 -34.03 9.14 76.21
CA GLU A 600 -33.29 9.59 75.04
C GLU A 600 -31.91 8.94 75.01
N LYS A 601 -31.18 8.86 76.13
CA LYS A 601 -29.87 8.18 76.18
C LYS A 601 -30.01 6.67 76.11
N ARG A 602 -31.06 6.06 76.64
CA ARG A 602 -31.39 4.64 76.45
C ARG A 602 -31.74 4.33 75.00
N LEU A 603 -32.60 5.15 74.40
CA LEU A 603 -33.01 5.04 73.01
C LEU A 603 -31.82 5.31 72.09
N LYS A 604 -30.96 6.28 72.44
CA LYS A 604 -29.69 6.55 71.79
C LYS A 604 -28.73 5.39 71.96
N ALA A 605 -28.63 4.75 73.12
CA ALA A 605 -27.81 3.58 73.35
C ALA A 605 -28.33 2.35 72.57
N ARG A 606 -29.65 2.15 72.48
CA ARG A 606 -30.28 1.15 71.58
C ARG A 606 -30.03 1.45 70.12
N THR A 607 -30.12 2.72 69.74
CA THR A 607 -29.84 3.18 68.38
C THR A 607 -28.36 3.03 68.06
N MET A 608 -27.47 3.30 69.02
CA MET A 608 -26.02 3.12 68.92
C MET A 608 -25.67 1.63 68.83
N LYS A 609 -26.25 0.76 69.66
CA LYS A 609 -26.16 -0.70 69.54
C LYS A 609 -26.59 -1.17 68.16
N SER A 610 -27.80 -0.81 67.72
CA SER A 610 -28.31 -1.18 66.40
C SER A 610 -27.46 -0.59 65.27
N SER A 611 -26.92 0.62 65.43
CA SER A 611 -25.99 1.22 64.46
C SER A 611 -24.64 0.49 64.44
N TYR A 612 -24.15 0.03 65.59
CA TYR A 612 -22.90 -0.71 65.75
C TYR A 612 -23.03 -2.13 65.18
N GLU A 613 -24.11 -2.84 65.48
CA GLU A 613 -24.44 -4.15 64.90
C GLU A 613 -24.68 -4.05 63.39
N ARG A 614 -25.38 -3.01 62.91
CA ARG A 614 -25.52 -2.73 61.47
C ARG A 614 -24.18 -2.38 60.83
N ALA A 615 -23.28 -1.69 61.53
CA ALA A 615 -21.94 -1.40 61.04
C ALA A 615 -21.10 -2.68 60.93
N LEU A 616 -21.16 -3.58 61.92
CA LEU A 616 -20.50 -4.89 61.88
C LEU A 616 -21.06 -5.78 60.76
N ALA A 617 -22.39 -5.85 60.61
CA ALA A 617 -23.02 -6.63 59.54
C ALA A 617 -22.72 -6.05 58.15
N ARG A 618 -22.67 -4.72 58.03
CA ARG A 618 -22.27 -4.01 56.80
C ARG A 618 -20.81 -4.26 56.47
N GLU A 619 -19.93 -4.33 57.47
CA GLU A 619 -18.51 -4.68 57.29
C GLU A 619 -18.36 -6.12 56.80
N ALA A 620 -19.04 -7.08 57.44
CA ALA A 620 -19.02 -8.49 56.99
C ALA A 620 -19.58 -8.67 55.57
N ALA A 621 -20.68 -7.98 55.24
CA ALA A 621 -21.27 -8.00 53.90
C ALA A 621 -20.34 -7.33 52.86
N TYR A 622 -19.64 -6.27 53.24
CA TYR A 622 -18.63 -5.60 52.40
C TYR A 622 -17.49 -6.56 52.08
N THR A 623 -16.88 -7.20 53.10
CA THR A 623 -15.78 -8.16 52.90
C THR A 623 -16.20 -9.32 51.98
N LYS A 624 -17.42 -9.84 52.15
CA LYS A 624 -17.93 -10.92 51.30
C LYS A 624 -18.11 -10.48 49.83
N ALA A 625 -18.65 -9.28 49.60
CA ALA A 625 -18.82 -8.73 48.25
C ALA A 625 -17.47 -8.49 47.55
N ILE A 626 -16.46 -8.04 48.31
CA ILE A 626 -15.09 -7.94 47.81
C ILE A 626 -14.55 -9.32 47.39
N GLN A 627 -14.65 -10.33 48.26
CA GLN A 627 -14.14 -11.67 47.97
C GLN A 627 -14.77 -12.31 46.72
N GLU A 628 -16.09 -12.18 46.53
CA GLU A 628 -16.76 -12.71 45.34
C GLU A 628 -16.40 -11.89 44.08
N GLY A 629 -16.30 -10.56 44.21
CA GLY A 629 -15.82 -9.68 43.14
C GLY A 629 -14.42 -10.07 42.65
N ASP A 630 -13.48 -10.27 43.57
CA ASP A 630 -12.09 -10.67 43.29
C ASP A 630 -12.02 -12.03 42.60
N LYS A 631 -12.84 -12.99 43.06
CA LYS A 631 -12.93 -14.32 42.48
C LYS A 631 -13.45 -14.25 41.03
N LEU A 632 -14.56 -13.56 40.80
CA LEU A 632 -15.15 -13.40 39.47
C LEU A 632 -14.21 -12.65 38.52
N LEU A 633 -13.47 -11.66 39.02
CA LEU A 633 -12.47 -10.92 38.25
C LEU A 633 -11.33 -11.85 37.79
N LYS A 634 -10.85 -12.73 38.68
CA LYS A 634 -9.83 -13.74 38.37
C LYS A 634 -10.31 -14.77 37.34
N GLU A 635 -11.60 -15.07 37.35
CA GLU A 635 -12.27 -15.94 36.37
C GLU A 635 -12.61 -15.20 35.05
N GLU A 636 -12.23 -13.92 34.91
CA GLU A 636 -12.51 -13.06 33.76
C GLU A 636 -14.02 -12.81 33.52
N ASN A 637 -14.86 -13.04 34.53
CA ASN A 637 -16.29 -12.74 34.53
C ASN A 637 -16.55 -11.26 34.86
N TYR A 638 -16.00 -10.37 34.03
CA TYR A 638 -15.91 -8.93 34.30
C TYR A 638 -17.25 -8.25 34.65
N GLU A 639 -18.34 -8.57 33.94
CA GLU A 639 -19.65 -7.97 34.22
C GLU A 639 -20.22 -8.41 35.58
N LEU A 640 -20.04 -9.68 35.94
CA LEU A 640 -20.48 -10.19 37.26
C LEU A 640 -19.59 -9.66 38.39
N ALA A 641 -18.27 -9.58 38.16
CA ALA A 641 -17.33 -8.98 39.11
C ALA A 641 -17.68 -7.51 39.41
N LYS A 642 -18.00 -6.74 38.37
CA LYS A 642 -18.44 -5.34 38.50
C LYS A 642 -19.70 -5.20 39.36
N VAL A 643 -20.65 -6.12 39.24
CA VAL A 643 -21.87 -6.12 40.07
C VAL A 643 -21.53 -6.33 41.56
N GLU A 644 -20.65 -7.28 41.89
CA GLU A 644 -20.26 -7.53 43.29
C GLU A 644 -19.42 -6.38 43.88
N TYR A 645 -18.53 -5.75 43.10
CA TYR A 645 -17.84 -4.54 43.55
C TYR A 645 -18.77 -3.33 43.72
N GLN A 646 -19.78 -3.18 42.84
CA GLN A 646 -20.78 -2.12 42.98
C GLN A 646 -21.61 -2.33 44.25
N LYS A 647 -21.94 -3.58 44.57
CA LYS A 647 -22.60 -3.95 45.83
C LYS A 647 -21.72 -3.62 47.04
N ALA A 648 -20.41 -3.86 46.97
CA ALA A 648 -19.45 -3.43 48.01
C ALA A 648 -19.44 -1.89 48.18
N LEU A 649 -19.47 -1.12 47.08
CA LEU A 649 -19.56 0.35 47.14
C LEU A 649 -20.89 0.86 47.70
N ASN A 650 -22.00 0.19 47.40
CA ASN A 650 -23.30 0.55 47.97
C ASN A 650 -23.32 0.33 49.49
N LEU A 651 -22.50 -0.61 50.01
CA LEU A 651 -22.32 -0.83 51.45
C LEU A 651 -21.38 0.21 52.07
N LYS A 652 -20.26 0.53 51.42
CA LYS A 652 -19.26 1.53 51.85
C LYS A 652 -18.77 2.38 50.66
N ASN A 653 -19.40 3.54 50.47
CA ASN A 653 -19.19 4.39 49.29
C ASN A 653 -17.84 5.14 49.27
N SER A 654 -17.14 5.24 50.41
CA SER A 654 -15.86 5.95 50.53
C SER A 654 -14.66 5.07 50.15
N GLU A 655 -14.84 3.76 50.06
CA GLU A 655 -13.75 2.81 49.82
C GLU A 655 -13.15 2.97 48.43
N SER A 656 -11.82 3.05 48.36
CA SER A 656 -11.08 3.24 47.10
C SER A 656 -10.97 1.95 46.30
N TYR A 657 -10.82 0.80 46.97
CA TYR A 657 -10.53 -0.48 46.34
C TYR A 657 -11.60 -0.91 45.32
N PRO A 658 -12.90 -1.08 45.66
CA PRO A 658 -13.90 -1.45 44.66
C PRO A 658 -14.17 -0.35 43.62
N LYS A 659 -13.89 0.94 43.88
CA LYS A 659 -13.93 1.99 42.84
C LYS A 659 -12.86 1.76 41.78
N GLN A 660 -11.63 1.48 42.23
CA GLN A 660 -10.51 1.21 41.34
C GLN A 660 -10.79 -0.03 40.49
N GLN A 661 -11.25 -1.12 41.11
CA GLN A 661 -11.55 -2.36 40.39
C GLN A 661 -12.66 -2.18 39.34
N ILE A 662 -13.74 -1.44 39.64
CA ILE A 662 -14.76 -1.09 38.64
C ILE A 662 -14.18 -0.26 37.50
N GLY A 663 -13.27 0.68 37.80
CA GLY A 663 -12.56 1.47 36.79
C GLY A 663 -11.73 0.59 35.83
N GLU A 664 -10.94 -0.33 36.38
CA GLU A 664 -10.11 -1.29 35.62
C GLU A 664 -10.97 -2.25 34.78
N ILE A 665 -12.07 -2.76 35.35
CA ILE A 665 -13.05 -3.59 34.65
C ILE A 665 -13.69 -2.83 33.48
N ASN A 666 -14.12 -1.58 33.70
CA ASN A 666 -14.74 -0.78 32.63
C ASN A 666 -13.76 -0.53 31.47
N ILE A 667 -12.47 -0.29 31.77
CA ILE A 667 -11.42 -0.17 30.73
C ILE A 667 -11.30 -1.49 29.95
N THR A 668 -11.28 -2.62 30.66
CA THR A 668 -11.16 -3.95 30.05
C THR A 668 -12.36 -4.29 29.17
N LEU A 669 -13.58 -4.07 29.67
CA LEU A 669 -14.82 -4.27 28.91
C LEU A 669 -14.86 -3.38 27.66
N LYS A 670 -14.45 -2.11 27.78
CA LYS A 670 -14.36 -1.21 26.63
C LYS A 670 -13.35 -1.71 25.59
N ARG A 671 -12.21 -2.24 26.02
CA ARG A 671 -11.21 -2.85 25.12
C ARG A 671 -11.77 -4.10 24.43
N LEU A 672 -12.41 -5.00 25.16
CA LEU A 672 -12.99 -6.22 24.61
C LEU A 672 -14.10 -5.91 23.59
N GLU A 673 -14.94 -4.91 23.87
CA GLU A 673 -15.96 -4.47 22.90
C GLU A 673 -15.32 -3.83 21.66
N ALA A 674 -14.25 -3.04 21.84
CA ALA A 674 -13.50 -2.48 20.70
C ALA A 674 -12.80 -3.56 19.87
N GLU A 675 -12.22 -4.60 20.49
CA GLU A 675 -11.61 -5.74 19.80
C GLU A 675 -12.66 -6.57 19.04
N LYS A 676 -13.84 -6.77 19.65
CA LYS A 676 -14.98 -7.43 19.01
C LYS A 676 -15.48 -6.62 17.80
N GLU A 677 -15.60 -5.30 17.94
CA GLU A 677 -15.97 -4.40 16.86
C GLU A 677 -14.92 -4.41 15.75
N GLN A 678 -13.63 -4.35 16.08
CA GLN A 678 -12.55 -4.45 15.11
C GLN A 678 -12.62 -5.77 14.32
N ARG A 679 -12.76 -6.91 15.00
CA ARG A 679 -12.88 -8.23 14.35
C ARG A 679 -14.11 -8.32 13.46
N TYR A 680 -15.22 -7.69 13.87
CA TYR A 680 -16.43 -7.59 13.04
C TYR A 680 -16.17 -6.77 11.77
N GLN A 681 -15.58 -5.57 11.90
CA GLN A 681 -15.26 -4.69 10.76
C GLN A 681 -14.27 -5.34 9.80
N GLU A 682 -13.25 -6.04 10.30
CA GLU A 682 -12.30 -6.79 9.46
C GLU A 682 -12.98 -7.92 8.70
N ALA A 683 -13.88 -8.67 9.35
CA ALA A 683 -14.64 -9.74 8.70
C ALA A 683 -15.58 -9.19 7.61
N VAL A 684 -16.26 -8.07 7.88
CA VAL A 684 -17.11 -7.38 6.91
C VAL A 684 -16.30 -6.83 5.74
N ALA A 685 -15.22 -6.09 5.99
CA ALA A 685 -14.39 -5.51 4.93
C ALA A 685 -13.79 -6.60 4.02
N LYS A 686 -13.34 -7.71 4.62
CA LYS A 686 -12.86 -8.88 3.86
C LYS A 686 -13.98 -9.53 3.04
N ALA A 687 -15.18 -9.67 3.61
CA ALA A 687 -16.34 -10.21 2.91
C ALA A 687 -16.77 -9.31 1.74
N ASP A 688 -16.83 -7.99 1.95
CA ASP A 688 -17.18 -7.00 0.95
C ASP A 688 -16.18 -6.95 -0.21
N ASN A 689 -14.88 -7.05 0.10
CA ASN A 689 -13.82 -7.14 -0.90
C ASN A 689 -13.98 -8.40 -1.76
N LEU A 690 -14.19 -9.56 -1.12
CA LEU A 690 -14.43 -10.83 -1.82
C LEU A 690 -15.71 -10.78 -2.67
N PHE A 691 -16.77 -10.14 -2.15
CA PHE A 691 -18.00 -9.93 -2.88
C PHE A 691 -17.78 -9.06 -4.14
N GLY A 692 -17.07 -7.95 -4.00
CA GLY A 692 -16.71 -7.05 -5.10
C GLY A 692 -15.85 -7.73 -6.18
N GLN A 693 -15.05 -8.74 -5.81
CA GLN A 693 -14.30 -9.59 -6.73
C GLN A 693 -15.13 -10.70 -7.40
N GLY A 694 -16.39 -10.89 -6.99
CA GLY A 694 -17.25 -11.98 -7.47
C GLY A 694 -17.00 -13.33 -6.79
N ASN A 695 -16.20 -13.38 -5.73
CA ASN A 695 -15.89 -14.59 -4.96
C ASN A 695 -16.99 -14.87 -3.91
N PHE A 696 -18.23 -15.07 -4.38
CA PHE A 696 -19.42 -15.13 -3.52
C PHE A 696 -19.40 -16.24 -2.47
N ASN A 697 -18.82 -17.40 -2.78
CA ASN A 697 -18.68 -18.51 -1.81
C ASN A 697 -17.79 -18.12 -0.62
N ASP A 698 -16.71 -17.39 -0.88
CA ASP A 698 -15.74 -16.99 0.15
C ASP A 698 -16.28 -15.80 0.93
N ALA A 699 -16.93 -14.85 0.25
CA ALA A 699 -17.66 -13.75 0.86
C ALA A 699 -18.74 -14.27 1.82
N ALA A 700 -19.57 -15.24 1.40
CA ALA A 700 -20.58 -15.87 2.24
C ALA A 700 -19.98 -16.45 3.54
N ARG A 701 -18.82 -17.12 3.46
CA ARG A 701 -18.14 -17.63 4.66
C ARG A 701 -17.70 -16.50 5.60
N GLN A 702 -17.17 -15.40 5.07
CA GLN A 702 -16.76 -14.25 5.89
C GLN A 702 -17.96 -13.48 6.48
N TYR A 703 -19.05 -13.30 5.74
CA TYR A 703 -20.28 -12.74 6.32
C TYR A 703 -20.87 -13.63 7.41
N LYS A 704 -20.78 -14.96 7.29
CA LYS A 704 -21.16 -15.87 8.37
C LYS A 704 -20.28 -15.70 9.61
N VAL A 705 -18.98 -15.45 9.45
CA VAL A 705 -18.09 -15.08 10.55
C VAL A 705 -18.52 -13.75 11.18
N ALA A 706 -18.77 -12.70 10.40
CA ALA A 706 -19.25 -11.41 10.90
C ALA A 706 -20.58 -11.56 11.67
N THR A 707 -21.52 -12.35 11.15
CA THR A 707 -22.80 -12.67 11.80
C THR A 707 -22.58 -13.40 13.13
N SER A 708 -21.59 -14.29 13.22
CA SER A 708 -21.27 -14.99 14.48
C SER A 708 -20.68 -14.07 15.56
N ILE A 709 -20.04 -12.96 15.17
CA ILE A 709 -19.46 -11.96 16.08
C ILE A 709 -20.55 -10.99 16.58
N LYS A 710 -21.39 -10.50 15.66
CA LYS A 710 -22.52 -9.60 15.96
C LYS A 710 -23.80 -10.09 15.24
N PRO A 711 -24.56 -11.02 15.84
CA PRO A 711 -25.74 -11.61 15.19
C PRO A 711 -26.94 -10.67 15.06
N ALA A 712 -26.95 -9.55 15.80
CA ALA A 712 -28.01 -8.54 15.74
C ALA A 712 -27.85 -7.58 14.54
N GLU A 713 -26.71 -7.59 13.84
CA GLU A 713 -26.45 -6.71 12.71
C GLU A 713 -27.12 -7.24 11.43
N ASP A 714 -27.96 -6.42 10.80
CA ASP A 714 -28.70 -6.81 9.60
C ASP A 714 -27.82 -6.86 8.33
N TYR A 715 -26.75 -6.05 8.29
CA TYR A 715 -25.92 -5.91 7.11
C TYR A 715 -25.26 -7.24 6.64
N PRO A 716 -24.52 -7.99 7.48
CA PRO A 716 -23.94 -9.26 7.08
C PRO A 716 -24.98 -10.31 6.69
N LEU A 717 -26.15 -10.32 7.34
CA LEU A 717 -27.25 -11.24 7.04
C LEU A 717 -27.81 -10.99 5.63
N ARG A 718 -28.09 -9.73 5.30
CA ARG A 718 -28.57 -9.32 3.98
C ARG A 718 -27.56 -9.65 2.88
N ARG A 719 -26.28 -9.36 3.14
CA ARG A 719 -25.20 -9.64 2.19
C ARG A 719 -24.93 -11.13 2.02
N LEU A 720 -25.10 -11.93 3.06
CA LEU A 720 -25.05 -13.39 2.97
C LEU A 720 -26.17 -13.94 2.06
N ALA A 721 -27.40 -13.43 2.21
CA ALA A 721 -28.51 -13.80 1.33
C ALA A 721 -28.26 -13.40 -0.14
N GLU A 722 -27.66 -12.22 -0.35
CA GLU A 722 -27.25 -11.76 -1.68
C GLU A 722 -26.16 -12.65 -2.28
N CYS A 723 -25.14 -13.05 -1.48
CA CYS A 723 -24.13 -14.03 -1.90
C CYS A 723 -24.78 -15.34 -2.36
N ASN A 724 -25.71 -15.89 -1.57
CA ASN A 724 -26.39 -17.14 -1.90
C ASN A 724 -27.18 -17.03 -3.20
N THR A 725 -27.89 -15.91 -3.40
CA THR A 725 -28.59 -15.62 -4.66
C THR A 725 -27.63 -15.60 -5.85
N LYS A 726 -26.46 -14.97 -5.69
CA LYS A 726 -25.43 -14.91 -6.73
C LYS A 726 -24.79 -16.27 -7.02
N ILE A 727 -24.56 -17.08 -5.99
CA ILE A 727 -24.08 -18.46 -6.12
C ILE A 727 -25.09 -19.29 -6.91
N GLU A 728 -26.37 -19.21 -6.57
CA GLU A 728 -27.44 -19.91 -7.30
C GLU A 728 -27.56 -19.45 -8.76
N GLU A 729 -27.47 -18.14 -9.01
CA GLU A 729 -27.47 -17.58 -10.36
C GLU A 729 -26.29 -18.14 -11.19
N GLN A 730 -25.10 -18.21 -10.58
CA GLN A 730 -23.91 -18.76 -11.21
C GLN A 730 -24.05 -20.27 -11.48
N LEU A 731 -24.62 -21.02 -10.53
CA LEU A 731 -24.91 -22.45 -10.70
C LEU A 731 -25.90 -22.69 -11.84
N ARG A 732 -26.98 -21.90 -11.94
CA ARG A 732 -27.94 -22.00 -13.07
C ARG A 732 -27.27 -21.71 -14.41
N LYS A 733 -26.42 -20.67 -14.48
CA LYS A 733 -25.64 -20.35 -15.69
C LYS A 733 -24.66 -21.47 -16.05
N ASN A 734 -23.97 -22.03 -15.06
CA ASN A 734 -23.05 -23.15 -15.26
C ASN A 734 -23.81 -24.39 -15.72
N LYS A 735 -24.99 -24.67 -15.16
CA LYS A 735 -25.85 -25.78 -15.58
C LYS A 735 -26.32 -25.62 -17.03
N ALA A 736 -26.81 -24.45 -17.42
CA ALA A 736 -27.18 -24.19 -18.81
C ALA A 736 -25.99 -24.35 -19.78
N ARG A 737 -24.81 -23.83 -19.40
CA ARG A 737 -23.59 -24.01 -20.19
C ARG A 737 -23.12 -25.47 -20.24
N TYR A 738 -23.31 -26.20 -19.15
CA TYR A 738 -23.04 -27.62 -19.05
C TYR A 738 -23.94 -28.38 -20.02
N ASP A 739 -25.24 -28.13 -20.00
CA ASP A 739 -26.21 -28.81 -20.88
C ASP A 739 -25.90 -28.52 -22.36
N ILE A 740 -25.52 -27.29 -22.70
CA ILE A 740 -25.04 -26.94 -24.06
C ILE A 740 -23.76 -27.70 -24.42
N ALA A 741 -22.80 -27.78 -23.49
CA ALA A 741 -21.53 -28.47 -23.72
C ALA A 741 -21.74 -29.99 -23.88
N ILE A 742 -22.65 -30.58 -23.10
CA ILE A 742 -23.08 -31.98 -23.24
C ILE A 742 -23.74 -32.20 -24.60
N ALA A 743 -24.74 -31.40 -24.96
CA ALA A 743 -25.44 -31.53 -26.24
C ALA A 743 -24.47 -31.41 -27.42
N ASN A 744 -23.48 -30.51 -27.35
CA ASN A 744 -22.43 -30.38 -28.35
C ASN A 744 -21.49 -31.60 -28.36
N GLY A 745 -21.08 -32.09 -27.18
CA GLY A 745 -20.25 -33.29 -27.04
C GLY A 745 -20.92 -34.53 -27.62
N ASP A 746 -22.18 -34.78 -27.28
CA ASP A 746 -22.99 -35.91 -27.77
C ASP A 746 -23.12 -35.88 -29.29
N LYS A 747 -23.36 -34.68 -29.82
CA LYS A 747 -23.48 -34.43 -31.24
C LYS A 747 -22.18 -34.68 -31.99
N LEU A 748 -21.04 -34.24 -31.46
CA LEU A 748 -19.71 -34.48 -32.04
C LEU A 748 -19.30 -35.96 -31.92
N TYR A 749 -19.66 -36.60 -30.81
CA TYR A 749 -19.46 -38.03 -30.59
C TYR A 749 -20.22 -38.86 -31.64
N ALA A 750 -21.51 -38.55 -31.87
CA ALA A 750 -22.32 -39.20 -32.90
C ALA A 750 -21.74 -39.00 -34.31
N ALA A 751 -21.08 -37.87 -34.57
CA ALA A 751 -20.38 -37.59 -35.81
C ALA A 751 -18.98 -38.25 -35.92
N LYS A 752 -18.55 -39.03 -34.92
CA LYS A 752 -17.20 -39.63 -34.78
C LYS A 752 -16.05 -38.59 -34.81
N ILE A 753 -16.33 -37.36 -34.38
CA ILE A 753 -15.34 -36.29 -34.22
C ILE A 753 -14.88 -36.27 -32.76
N TYR A 754 -14.12 -37.29 -32.39
CA TYR A 754 -13.83 -37.63 -31.00
C TYR A 754 -12.95 -36.62 -30.27
N ASP A 755 -12.00 -36.00 -30.96
CA ASP A 755 -11.16 -34.93 -30.41
C ASP A 755 -12.00 -33.75 -29.94
N LYS A 756 -12.92 -33.28 -30.78
CA LYS A 756 -13.82 -32.17 -30.44
C LYS A 756 -14.87 -32.57 -29.41
N ALA A 757 -15.36 -33.81 -29.46
CA ALA A 757 -16.30 -34.33 -28.46
C ALA A 757 -15.67 -34.35 -27.06
N ILE A 758 -14.44 -34.88 -26.93
CA ILE A 758 -13.69 -34.86 -25.67
C ILE A 758 -13.50 -33.42 -25.17
N LEU A 759 -13.18 -32.47 -26.04
CA LEU A 759 -13.05 -31.06 -25.63
C LEU A 759 -14.36 -30.49 -25.09
N ALA A 760 -15.50 -30.80 -25.73
CA ALA A 760 -16.82 -30.37 -25.27
C ALA A 760 -17.19 -31.02 -23.93
N TYR A 761 -16.92 -32.32 -23.75
CA TYR A 761 -17.16 -32.99 -22.47
C TYR A 761 -16.21 -32.51 -21.37
N LYS A 762 -14.93 -32.25 -21.65
CA LYS A 762 -14.00 -31.66 -20.67
C LYS A 762 -14.47 -30.27 -20.25
N LYS A 763 -15.04 -29.49 -21.18
CA LYS A 763 -15.68 -28.21 -20.86
C LYS A 763 -16.90 -28.41 -19.95
N ALA A 764 -17.73 -29.42 -20.21
CA ALA A 764 -18.86 -29.75 -19.34
C ALA A 764 -18.40 -30.20 -17.94
N GLU A 765 -17.45 -31.12 -17.84
CA GLU A 765 -16.84 -31.56 -16.58
C GLU A 765 -16.26 -30.38 -15.79
N GLY A 766 -15.60 -29.42 -16.45
CA GLY A 766 -15.10 -28.22 -15.77
C GLY A 766 -16.20 -27.27 -15.26
N LEU A 767 -17.40 -27.28 -15.86
CA LEU A 767 -18.54 -26.47 -15.42
C LEU A 767 -19.30 -27.11 -14.26
N MET A 768 -19.40 -28.44 -14.26
CA MET A 768 -20.07 -29.25 -13.23
C MET A 768 -19.24 -30.54 -12.96
N PRO A 769 -18.21 -30.49 -12.09
CA PRO A 769 -17.28 -31.61 -11.87
C PRO A 769 -17.89 -32.84 -11.21
N ASP A 770 -18.99 -32.65 -10.48
CA ASP A 770 -19.72 -33.70 -9.76
C ASP A 770 -20.64 -34.52 -10.68
N GLU A 771 -20.93 -34.04 -11.89
CA GLU A 771 -21.79 -34.72 -12.85
C GLU A 771 -21.00 -35.82 -13.61
N PRO A 772 -21.35 -37.12 -13.48
CA PRO A 772 -20.51 -38.21 -13.96
C PRO A 772 -20.57 -38.42 -15.48
N TYR A 773 -21.59 -37.89 -16.16
CA TYR A 773 -21.87 -38.21 -17.57
C TYR A 773 -20.72 -37.82 -18.52
N ALA A 774 -20.21 -36.58 -18.41
CA ALA A 774 -19.13 -36.08 -19.26
C ALA A 774 -17.86 -36.93 -19.13
N ARG A 775 -17.46 -37.25 -17.89
CA ARG A 775 -16.32 -38.12 -17.58
C ARG A 775 -16.51 -39.51 -18.15
N GLY A 776 -17.71 -40.08 -18.01
CA GLY A 776 -18.07 -41.38 -18.59
C GLY A 776 -17.91 -41.40 -20.11
N MET A 777 -18.34 -40.34 -20.80
CA MET A 777 -18.21 -40.23 -22.25
C MET A 777 -16.76 -40.04 -22.72
N ILE A 778 -15.95 -39.26 -22.00
CA ILE A 778 -14.50 -39.15 -22.27
C ILE A 778 -13.85 -40.52 -22.15
N ASN A 779 -14.09 -41.25 -21.06
CA ASN A 779 -13.52 -42.58 -20.85
C ASN A 779 -13.95 -43.57 -21.94
N LYS A 780 -15.22 -43.51 -22.36
CA LYS A 780 -15.75 -44.34 -23.44
C LYS A 780 -15.03 -44.08 -24.77
N ILE A 781 -14.83 -42.80 -25.13
CA ILE A 781 -14.09 -42.42 -26.34
C ILE A 781 -12.63 -42.85 -26.23
N THR A 782 -11.98 -42.56 -25.11
CA THR A 782 -10.56 -42.91 -24.88
C THR A 782 -10.34 -44.40 -25.02
N ARG A 783 -11.21 -45.22 -24.40
CA ARG A 783 -11.17 -46.67 -24.51
C ARG A 783 -11.36 -47.14 -25.96
N TYR A 784 -12.34 -46.59 -26.67
CA TYR A 784 -12.56 -46.92 -28.08
C TYR A 784 -11.32 -46.61 -28.93
N ILE A 785 -10.71 -45.44 -28.75
CA ILE A 785 -9.47 -45.06 -29.46
C ILE A 785 -8.33 -46.01 -29.10
N GLU A 786 -8.16 -46.35 -27.82
CA GLU A 786 -7.09 -47.24 -27.38
C GLU A 786 -7.23 -48.68 -27.90
N GLU A 787 -8.46 -49.20 -27.97
CA GLU A 787 -8.80 -50.54 -28.49
C GLU A 787 -8.65 -50.63 -30.01
N ASN A 788 -8.87 -49.53 -30.75
CA ASN A 788 -8.72 -49.47 -32.21
C ASN A 788 -7.30 -49.04 -32.65
N ALA A 789 -6.29 -49.55 -31.94
CA ALA A 789 -4.88 -49.32 -32.21
C ALA A 789 -4.47 -49.87 -33.59
N ILE A 790 -3.63 -49.13 -34.31
CA ILE A 790 -2.98 -49.61 -35.55
C ILE A 790 -1.50 -49.85 -35.31
N VAL A 791 -0.80 -48.89 -34.70
CA VAL A 791 0.65 -49.00 -34.46
C VAL A 791 1.06 -48.29 -33.16
N ASP A 792 1.93 -48.96 -32.40
CA ASP A 792 2.59 -48.40 -31.22
C ASP A 792 3.91 -47.74 -31.60
N VAL A 793 3.99 -46.44 -31.33
CA VAL A 793 5.17 -45.59 -31.61
C VAL A 793 6.14 -45.61 -30.42
N VAL A 794 5.61 -45.43 -29.20
CA VAL A 794 6.37 -45.56 -27.96
C VAL A 794 5.89 -46.79 -27.22
N LYS A 795 6.74 -47.83 -27.15
CA LYS A 795 6.41 -49.18 -26.64
C LYS A 795 6.81 -49.41 -25.18
N LYS A 796 7.61 -48.49 -24.60
CA LYS A 796 8.13 -48.54 -23.24
C LYS A 796 8.14 -47.14 -22.65
N ILE A 797 8.08 -47.05 -21.32
CA ILE A 797 8.15 -45.77 -20.62
C ILE A 797 9.49 -45.09 -20.97
N VAL A 798 9.41 -43.83 -21.37
CA VAL A 798 10.57 -43.00 -21.69
C VAL A 798 10.45 -41.65 -21.00
N GLN A 799 11.49 -41.23 -20.31
CA GLN A 799 11.60 -39.89 -19.77
C GLN A 799 12.32 -39.00 -20.80
N ILE A 800 11.73 -37.85 -21.10
CA ILE A 800 12.29 -36.86 -22.03
C ILE A 800 12.51 -35.57 -21.24
N ASN A 801 13.76 -35.11 -21.22
CA ASN A 801 14.14 -33.91 -20.51
C ASN A 801 13.70 -32.67 -21.28
N SER A 802 13.37 -31.59 -20.56
CA SER A 802 13.03 -30.31 -21.15
C SER A 802 14.12 -29.87 -22.12
N GLY A 803 13.74 -29.47 -23.34
CA GLY A 803 14.68 -29.00 -24.35
C GLY A 803 15.38 -30.09 -25.17
N THR A 804 15.13 -31.38 -24.92
CA THR A 804 15.64 -32.47 -25.78
C THR A 804 14.57 -32.96 -26.76
N THR A 805 14.99 -33.50 -27.90
CA THR A 805 14.09 -34.12 -28.89
C THR A 805 14.37 -35.61 -28.94
N GLU A 806 13.35 -36.42 -28.68
CA GLU A 806 13.41 -37.87 -28.89
C GLU A 806 12.62 -38.26 -30.12
N LYS A 807 13.17 -39.14 -30.95
CA LYS A 807 12.57 -39.59 -32.21
C LYS A 807 12.29 -41.09 -32.15
N PHE A 808 11.11 -41.47 -32.64
CA PHE A 808 10.60 -42.83 -32.64
C PHE A 808 10.15 -43.21 -34.05
N ASP A 809 10.65 -44.33 -34.56
CA ASP A 809 10.25 -44.86 -35.85
C ASP A 809 9.06 -45.83 -35.70
N PHE A 810 8.21 -45.90 -36.73
CA PHE A 810 7.05 -46.78 -36.77
C PHE A 810 6.72 -47.20 -38.21
N GLU A 811 6.02 -48.33 -38.35
CA GLU A 811 5.58 -48.81 -39.67
C GLU A 811 4.48 -47.91 -40.24
N PRO A 812 4.59 -47.43 -41.51
CA PRO A 812 3.57 -46.60 -42.13
C PRO A 812 2.18 -47.21 -42.05
N VAL A 813 1.23 -46.41 -41.53
CA VAL A 813 -0.17 -46.82 -41.41
C VAL A 813 -0.77 -47.12 -42.80
N PRO A 814 -1.67 -48.11 -42.98
CA PRO A 814 -2.28 -48.36 -44.28
C PRO A 814 -3.10 -47.17 -44.81
N VAL A 815 -2.93 -46.82 -46.09
CA VAL A 815 -3.56 -45.65 -46.75
C VAL A 815 -5.08 -45.58 -46.48
N LYS A 816 -5.76 -46.73 -46.53
CA LYS A 816 -7.22 -46.83 -46.36
C LYS A 816 -7.76 -46.28 -45.05
N VAL A 817 -6.97 -46.26 -43.97
CA VAL A 817 -7.41 -45.80 -42.63
C VAL A 817 -6.81 -44.45 -42.22
N ARG A 818 -5.83 -43.91 -42.97
CA ARG A 818 -5.06 -42.73 -42.53
C ARG A 818 -5.92 -41.50 -42.24
N LYS A 819 -7.02 -41.31 -42.98
CA LYS A 819 -7.94 -40.16 -42.83
C LYS A 819 -8.69 -40.15 -41.50
N SER A 820 -8.81 -41.30 -40.85
CA SER A 820 -9.51 -41.48 -39.59
C SER A 820 -8.56 -41.73 -38.42
N ASN A 821 -7.27 -41.40 -38.59
CA ASN A 821 -6.26 -41.61 -37.56
C ASN A 821 -6.30 -40.59 -36.41
N TYR A 822 -6.07 -41.11 -35.21
CA TYR A 822 -5.80 -40.38 -33.99
C TYR A 822 -4.47 -40.82 -33.39
N VAL A 823 -3.75 -39.90 -32.75
CA VAL A 823 -2.61 -40.20 -31.88
C VAL A 823 -3.08 -40.12 -30.44
N LEU A 824 -3.00 -41.23 -29.71
CA LEU A 824 -3.19 -41.31 -28.27
C LEU A 824 -1.81 -41.20 -27.61
N VAL A 825 -1.66 -40.22 -26.71
CA VAL A 825 -0.47 -40.02 -25.89
C VAL A 825 -0.86 -40.18 -24.43
N LYS A 826 -0.17 -41.06 -23.70
CA LYS A 826 -0.26 -41.16 -22.23
C LYS A 826 1.02 -40.60 -21.63
N ALA A 827 0.92 -39.45 -21.00
CA ALA A 827 2.08 -38.71 -20.52
C ALA A 827 1.86 -38.09 -19.15
N LYS A 828 2.95 -37.95 -18.39
CA LYS A 828 2.95 -37.46 -17.01
C LYS A 828 4.01 -36.38 -16.84
N ASN A 829 3.60 -35.26 -16.25
CA ASN A 829 4.48 -34.14 -15.93
C ASN A 829 5.32 -34.47 -14.69
N LEU A 830 6.64 -34.24 -14.76
CA LEU A 830 7.56 -34.49 -13.64
C LEU A 830 7.89 -33.23 -12.83
N GLY A 831 7.24 -32.11 -13.14
CA GLY A 831 7.40 -30.81 -12.48
C GLY A 831 6.08 -30.20 -11.98
N ASP A 832 6.19 -28.98 -11.46
CA ASP A 832 5.13 -28.21 -10.81
C ASP A 832 4.43 -27.21 -11.73
N LYS A 833 4.94 -27.03 -12.96
CA LYS A 833 4.43 -26.09 -13.96
C LYS A 833 3.84 -26.82 -15.15
N SER A 834 2.74 -26.30 -15.69
CA SER A 834 2.21 -26.74 -16.98
C SER A 834 3.15 -26.31 -18.10
N PHE A 835 3.35 -27.16 -19.11
CA PHE A 835 4.23 -26.85 -20.24
C PHE A 835 3.71 -27.49 -21.53
N LYS A 836 4.30 -27.12 -22.67
CA LYS A 836 3.89 -27.62 -23.99
C LYS A 836 4.78 -28.75 -24.46
N ILE A 837 4.21 -29.70 -25.19
CA ILE A 837 4.97 -30.70 -25.94
C ILE A 837 4.70 -30.49 -27.42
N ILE A 838 5.76 -30.38 -28.20
CA ILE A 838 5.72 -30.32 -29.65
C ILE A 838 5.96 -31.72 -30.21
N PHE A 839 4.96 -32.24 -30.89
CA PHE A 839 5.04 -33.46 -31.68
C PHE A 839 5.32 -33.11 -33.13
N SER A 840 6.15 -33.91 -33.78
CA SER A 840 6.52 -33.75 -35.18
C SER A 840 6.51 -35.12 -35.84
N TYR A 841 6.12 -35.21 -37.11
CA TYR A 841 6.12 -36.47 -37.84
C TYR A 841 6.61 -36.28 -39.28
N GLY A 842 7.07 -37.37 -39.89
CA GLY A 842 7.59 -37.34 -41.24
C GLY A 842 7.86 -38.70 -41.84
N SER A 843 8.47 -38.67 -43.02
CA SER A 843 8.92 -39.83 -43.78
C SER A 843 10.44 -39.81 -43.93
N SER A 844 11.01 -40.79 -44.65
CA SER A 844 12.41 -40.79 -45.07
C SER A 844 12.79 -39.56 -45.91
N LYS A 845 11.82 -38.93 -46.58
CA LYS A 845 12.03 -37.70 -47.38
C LYS A 845 12.08 -36.43 -46.53
N GLY A 846 11.81 -36.53 -45.23
CA GLY A 846 11.87 -35.42 -44.28
C GLY A 846 10.57 -35.20 -43.50
N LYS A 847 10.51 -34.07 -42.78
CA LYS A 847 9.40 -33.70 -41.89
C LYS A 847 8.15 -33.30 -42.69
N ASN A 848 7.01 -33.88 -42.31
CA ASN A 848 5.74 -33.68 -42.99
C ASN A 848 4.75 -32.82 -42.21
N GLY A 849 4.78 -32.86 -40.88
CA GLY A 849 3.91 -32.05 -40.04
C GLY A 849 4.16 -32.22 -38.54
N GLY A 850 3.17 -31.86 -37.72
CA GLY A 850 3.24 -31.94 -36.27
C GLY A 850 1.98 -31.42 -35.59
N PHE A 851 1.97 -31.49 -34.26
CA PHE A 851 0.91 -30.96 -33.40
C PHE A 851 1.47 -30.60 -32.03
N VAL A 852 0.74 -29.81 -31.23
CA VAL A 852 1.17 -29.39 -29.90
C VAL A 852 0.17 -29.85 -28.86
N VAL A 853 0.68 -30.32 -27.71
CA VAL A 853 -0.11 -30.78 -26.57
C VAL A 853 0.25 -29.94 -25.36
N GLN A 854 -0.75 -29.38 -24.67
CA GLN A 854 -0.55 -28.72 -23.39
C GLN A 854 -0.63 -29.76 -22.27
N VAL A 855 0.44 -29.89 -21.49
CA VAL A 855 0.50 -30.80 -20.35
C VAL A 855 0.20 -30.02 -19.07
N PRO A 856 -0.81 -30.43 -18.28
CA PRO A 856 -1.09 -29.79 -17.00
C PRO A 856 0.02 -30.06 -15.98
N LYS A 857 0.08 -29.26 -14.92
CA LYS A 857 0.93 -29.57 -13.76
C LYS A 857 0.39 -30.81 -13.04
N GLY A 858 1.28 -31.60 -12.43
CA GLY A 858 0.89 -32.73 -11.60
C GLY A 858 1.52 -34.05 -12.02
N ASN A 859 1.69 -34.94 -11.04
CA ASN A 859 2.47 -36.16 -11.14
C ASN A 859 1.64 -37.38 -11.62
N GLU A 860 0.53 -37.12 -12.32
CA GLU A 860 -0.41 -38.14 -12.81
C GLU A 860 -0.34 -38.30 -14.33
N TYR A 861 -0.63 -39.51 -14.80
CA TYR A 861 -0.74 -39.77 -16.23
C TYR A 861 -2.03 -39.17 -16.79
N ASN A 862 -1.87 -38.42 -17.87
CA ASN A 862 -2.95 -37.80 -18.60
C ASN A 862 -3.01 -38.39 -20.01
N ASP A 863 -4.24 -38.60 -20.48
CA ASP A 863 -4.51 -39.07 -21.83
C ASP A 863 -4.80 -37.89 -22.76
N PHE A 864 -4.04 -37.82 -23.86
CA PHE A 864 -4.20 -36.83 -24.91
C PHE A 864 -4.56 -37.53 -26.22
N ILE A 865 -5.69 -37.15 -26.81
CA ILE A 865 -6.20 -37.74 -28.06
C ILE A 865 -6.20 -36.65 -29.12
N ILE A 866 -5.37 -36.84 -30.15
CA ILE A 866 -5.13 -35.85 -31.19
C ILE A 866 -5.56 -36.42 -32.54
N ARG A 867 -6.48 -35.74 -33.22
CA ARG A 867 -6.85 -36.10 -34.59
C ARG A 867 -5.76 -35.65 -35.56
N VAL A 868 -5.11 -36.61 -36.22
CA VAL A 868 -4.05 -36.36 -37.21
C VAL A 868 -4.48 -36.69 -38.64
N GLY A 869 -5.52 -37.51 -38.80
CA GLY A 869 -6.03 -37.90 -40.12
C GLY A 869 -6.62 -36.78 -40.96
N ASN A 870 -6.83 -35.59 -40.39
CA ASN A 870 -7.23 -34.38 -41.12
C ASN A 870 -6.03 -33.60 -41.70
N GLN A 871 -4.79 -33.99 -41.38
CA GLN A 871 -3.60 -33.27 -41.83
C GLN A 871 -3.13 -33.83 -43.17
N TYR A 872 -2.97 -32.96 -44.18
CA TYR A 872 -2.72 -33.39 -45.57
C TYR A 872 -1.61 -34.42 -45.72
N LYS A 873 -0.43 -34.06 -45.19
CA LYS A 873 0.74 -34.91 -45.30
C LYS A 873 0.72 -36.12 -44.38
N TRP A 874 -0.19 -36.19 -43.40
CA TRP A 874 -0.35 -37.39 -42.58
C TRP A 874 -0.92 -38.54 -43.41
N PHE A 875 -2.02 -38.29 -44.13
CA PHE A 875 -2.68 -39.36 -44.90
C PHE A 875 -2.14 -39.49 -46.34
N SER A 876 -1.46 -38.49 -46.90
CA SER A 876 -0.94 -38.54 -48.28
C SER A 876 0.43 -39.21 -48.41
N ASP A 877 1.23 -39.23 -47.34
CA ASP A 877 2.61 -39.74 -47.37
C ASP A 877 2.78 -40.93 -46.42
N ASP A 878 3.83 -41.73 -46.66
CA ASP A 878 4.24 -42.84 -45.79
C ASP A 878 5.06 -42.32 -44.62
N ASN A 879 4.36 -41.68 -43.67
CA ASN A 879 4.99 -41.25 -42.42
C ASN A 879 5.45 -42.48 -41.64
N ASN A 880 6.72 -42.48 -41.26
CA ASN A 880 7.39 -43.62 -40.61
C ASN A 880 8.16 -43.21 -39.35
N TRP A 881 8.04 -41.95 -38.92
CA TRP A 881 8.61 -41.50 -37.65
C TRP A 881 7.79 -40.38 -37.01
N LEU A 882 7.89 -40.29 -35.68
CA LEU A 882 7.34 -39.24 -34.85
C LEU A 882 8.36 -38.83 -33.77
N SER A 883 8.52 -37.54 -33.53
CA SER A 883 9.41 -37.01 -32.50
C SER A 883 8.66 -36.16 -31.48
N ILE A 884 9.19 -36.13 -30.25
CA ILE A 884 8.59 -35.50 -29.08
C ILE A 884 9.60 -34.50 -28.50
N TYR A 885 9.16 -33.27 -28.27
CA TYR A 885 9.96 -32.19 -27.69
C TYR A 885 9.18 -31.48 -26.58
N PRO A 886 9.50 -31.67 -25.29
CA PRO A 886 8.90 -30.93 -24.19
C PRO A 886 9.56 -29.55 -24.00
N GLU A 887 8.73 -28.50 -23.95
CA GLU A 887 9.13 -27.10 -23.86
C GLU A 887 8.79 -26.53 -22.46
N GLY A 888 9.72 -26.62 -21.51
CA GLY A 888 9.60 -25.98 -20.19
C GLY A 888 9.36 -26.92 -19.01
N GLY A 889 9.47 -28.24 -19.21
CA GLY A 889 9.42 -29.23 -18.14
C GLY A 889 9.81 -30.63 -18.62
N ASN A 890 10.21 -31.49 -17.69
CA ASN A 890 10.50 -32.90 -17.99
C ASN A 890 9.19 -33.68 -18.10
N ILE A 891 9.13 -34.62 -19.03
CA ILE A 891 7.95 -35.47 -19.25
C ILE A 891 8.31 -36.93 -19.20
N GLU A 892 7.43 -37.74 -18.62
CA GLU A 892 7.43 -39.19 -18.76
C GLU A 892 6.33 -39.59 -19.75
N ILE A 893 6.71 -40.23 -20.86
CA ILE A 893 5.80 -40.76 -21.87
C ILE A 893 5.67 -42.27 -21.65
N LYS A 894 4.46 -42.73 -21.33
CA LYS A 894 4.17 -44.15 -21.14
C LYS A 894 3.76 -44.83 -22.44
N LEU A 895 3.02 -44.12 -23.29
CA LEU A 895 2.48 -44.66 -24.53
C LEU A 895 2.30 -43.54 -25.56
N VAL A 896 2.67 -43.82 -26.80
CA VAL A 896 2.22 -43.08 -27.99
C VAL A 896 1.76 -44.11 -29.00
N ARG A 897 0.51 -43.99 -29.42
CA ARG A 897 -0.17 -44.97 -30.27
C ARG A 897 -0.98 -44.27 -31.35
N ILE A 898 -0.91 -44.78 -32.58
CA ILE A 898 -1.77 -44.35 -33.68
C ILE A 898 -2.94 -45.32 -33.78
N SER A 899 -4.15 -44.80 -33.82
CA SER A 899 -5.41 -45.55 -33.79
C SER A 899 -6.37 -45.05 -34.86
N THR A 900 -7.42 -45.80 -35.19
CA THR A 900 -8.46 -45.39 -36.15
C THR A 900 -9.83 -45.17 -35.50
N ALA A 901 -10.61 -44.24 -36.06
CA ALA A 901 -12.00 -44.00 -35.68
C ALA A 901 -13.02 -44.68 -36.62
N GLU A 902 -12.56 -45.32 -37.69
CA GLU A 902 -13.39 -46.06 -38.65
C GLU A 902 -13.72 -47.47 -38.20
#